data_AF-A0ABD0M6N5-F1
#
_entry.id   AF-A0ABD0M6N5-F1
#
_cell.length_a   1.000
_cell.length_b   1.000
_cell.length_c   1.000
_cell.angle_alpha   90.00
_cell.angle_beta   90.00
_cell.angle_gamma   90.00
#
_symmetry.space_group_name_H-M   'P 1'
#
loop_
_entity.id
_entity.type
_entity.pdbx_description
1 polymer ?
#
loop_
_entity_poly.entity_id
_entity_poly.type
_entity_poly.pdbx_seq_one_letter_code
_entity_poly.pdbx_strand_id
1 'polypeptide(L)'
;EEVQFGNRVFTVAQSGECAGADYTDPKQTGSYLLSSAGKNSGLRTLSMDIQLIHYRASSSAASCFRAHPVFIACVQKALSELKTNKKRAIVTQGYRLPSDVSGSTAPEEIFAAAGTAITLLPTSRDPADLIGIARALLKHCPAPLERISRNMGIVMQQNTVVVFMGGPSDPPLLSVDGYTLMSQAEFMSDALAAINTGLEAGKPTTECSLFTTLTSGMWFPENSAGVDSTVGPVDMAVTRDTATDFERLVQYLGTNVQFDNADAWCGQSGQSCAHCQSGPVDARLGQRCTARMMTSRMSDVLVRLQKLVREKMSDGVLVLEAWDEDYPGHVATDSIHREGRALKVRLTSGSAAGLSQLSNLAICAKADFVQHNGDHLLLAVQKQHGTVASVSQFAKAALVRVEPPTIKQHLVQLPDYFSEADHAQLPVFDSAGREELEIARHTKLGYFVSPHSRYFRLSRHVADCFSTLQDYFDQRKDTDGLVRLEVVRGFLTTPERDETLRATDSRYASGILGQSFEVRADSSQSITNVSLAAIARLAVIRCTPEFKKADSEIGVGLYHDRVYVDMRDTFKFWNPSGSFSTQVKSAAEFRVYMQQLFEAAYGSRIIDPDLPAEAEALADPPARQSPLYRYTHPERVLRRRRRQATSPTECQPKRNTAFCSLSQRARRDLVTTWWKEAEKMHNYHDVNETKAAFEGCFGDCGTCLSGDVYDDKVEHCSNYFHWSPFSIVPPYGSTFNLFPRERGDLRARACPVVNLFEASFRADPARSVSQELYPQTENPSPVAELLQQLYVTHAEGKVKVWVYDETDISAMKNTLE
;
A
#
# COMPACT_ATOMS: atom_id res chain seq x y z
N GLU A 1 15.03 16.57 19.19
CA GLU A 1 13.94 15.66 18.81
C GLU A 1 12.61 16.40 18.92
N GLU A 2 11.68 16.15 18.01
CA GLU A 2 10.34 16.75 17.98
C GLU A 2 9.28 15.67 18.22
N VAL A 3 8.31 15.96 19.07
CA VAL A 3 7.24 15.03 19.47
C VAL A 3 5.90 15.65 19.13
N GLN A 4 5.04 14.88 18.47
CA GLN A 4 3.75 15.34 18.00
C GLN A 4 2.61 14.94 18.96
N PHE A 5 1.83 15.94 19.38
CA PHE A 5 0.60 15.79 20.16
C PHE A 5 -0.58 16.32 19.33
N GLY A 6 -1.24 15.44 18.58
CA GLY A 6 -2.27 15.83 17.61
C GLY A 6 -1.66 16.70 16.50
N ASN A 7 -2.14 17.93 16.32
CA ASN A 7 -1.59 18.88 15.33
C ASN A 7 -0.53 19.83 15.93
N ARG A 8 -0.07 19.57 17.15
CA ARG A 8 0.95 20.37 17.83
C ARG A 8 2.26 19.61 17.88
N VAL A 9 3.36 20.31 17.65
CA VAL A 9 4.71 19.77 17.74
C VAL A 9 5.39 20.42 18.94
N PHE A 10 6.00 19.59 19.78
CA PHE A 10 6.77 20.01 20.94
C PHE A 10 8.22 19.55 20.76
N THR A 11 9.17 20.40 21.10
CA THR A 11 10.59 19.99 21.15
C THR A 11 10.90 19.32 22.49
N VAL A 12 11.61 18.19 22.46
CA VAL A 12 12.16 17.52 23.66
C VAL A 12 13.16 18.45 24.34
N ALA A 13 13.14 18.47 25.68
CA ALA A 13 14.07 19.29 26.46
C ALA A 13 15.54 18.94 26.18
N GLN A 14 16.39 19.95 26.08
CA GLN A 14 17.82 19.72 25.88
C GLN A 14 18.54 19.38 27.20
N SER A 15 19.68 18.68 27.08
CA SER A 15 20.50 18.32 28.24
C SER A 15 20.87 19.56 29.05
N GLY A 16 20.52 19.57 30.35
CA GLY A 16 20.77 20.68 31.26
C GLY A 16 19.62 21.67 31.45
N GLU A 17 18.59 21.69 30.59
CA GLU A 17 17.40 22.55 30.77
C GLU A 17 16.50 22.08 31.94
N CYS A 18 16.46 20.76 32.13
CA CYS A 18 15.62 20.07 33.09
C CYS A 18 16.50 19.04 33.83
N ALA A 19 17.29 19.49 34.81
CA ALA A 19 18.20 18.64 35.56
C ALA A 19 17.65 18.35 36.97
N GLY A 20 17.76 17.10 37.42
CA GLY A 20 17.40 16.69 38.78
C GLY A 20 16.43 15.51 38.84
N ALA A 21 16.27 14.95 40.05
CA ALA A 21 15.39 13.82 40.31
C ALA A 21 13.91 14.11 39.97
N ASP A 22 13.51 15.39 40.03
CA ASP A 22 12.14 15.85 39.76
C ASP A 22 11.70 15.74 38.29
N TYR A 23 12.60 15.40 37.37
CA TYR A 23 12.25 15.19 35.96
C TYR A 23 12.50 13.75 35.52
N THR A 24 12.63 12.81 36.46
CA THR A 24 12.73 11.38 36.14
C THR A 24 11.37 10.78 35.75
N ASP A 25 11.37 9.64 35.05
CA ASP A 25 10.18 8.83 34.80
C ASP A 25 10.18 7.68 35.82
N PRO A 26 9.55 7.84 37.00
CA PRO A 26 9.64 6.87 38.10
C PRO A 26 9.02 5.51 37.76
N LYS A 27 8.24 5.43 36.68
CA LYS A 27 7.49 4.25 36.27
C LYS A 27 7.90 3.71 34.90
N GLN A 28 8.92 4.30 34.28
CA GLN A 28 9.40 3.91 32.94
C GLN A 28 8.25 3.80 31.93
N THR A 29 7.33 4.75 32.02
CA THR A 29 6.17 4.83 31.14
C THR A 29 6.55 5.13 29.69
N GLY A 30 7.75 5.68 29.48
CA GLY A 30 8.26 6.10 28.17
C GLY A 30 7.82 7.51 27.81
N SER A 31 7.42 8.32 28.80
CA SER A 31 7.01 9.70 28.57
C SER A 31 8.19 10.57 28.13
N TYR A 32 7.92 11.54 27.27
CA TYR A 32 8.93 12.49 26.81
C TYR A 32 9.03 13.65 27.80
N LEU A 33 10.26 14.08 28.08
CA LEU A 33 10.53 15.28 28.87
C LEU A 33 10.53 16.50 27.94
N LEU A 34 9.59 17.41 28.17
CA LEU A 34 9.32 18.56 27.30
C LEU A 34 9.66 19.86 28.05
N SER A 35 10.32 20.78 27.35
CA SER A 35 10.56 22.13 27.86
C SER A 35 9.30 22.99 27.73
N SER A 36 8.98 23.77 28.75
CA SER A 36 7.93 24.80 28.69
C SER A 36 8.49 26.18 28.30
N ALA A 37 9.80 26.27 28.06
CA ALA A 37 10.51 27.44 27.61
C ALA A 37 11.01 27.29 26.16
N GLY A 38 11.76 28.28 25.66
CA GLY A 38 12.40 28.22 24.33
C GLY A 38 11.41 28.09 23.18
N LYS A 39 11.59 27.09 22.30
CA LYS A 39 10.74 26.86 21.12
C LYS A 39 9.28 26.52 21.45
N ASN A 40 9.02 26.01 22.64
CA ASN A 40 7.66 25.70 23.10
C ASN A 40 7.00 26.90 23.82
N SER A 41 7.71 28.03 23.96
CA SER A 41 7.18 29.21 24.65
C SER A 41 5.94 29.77 23.92
N GLY A 42 4.88 30.06 24.67
CA GLY A 42 3.62 30.58 24.13
C GLY A 42 2.59 29.52 23.68
N LEU A 43 2.95 28.23 23.67
CA LEU A 43 1.97 27.15 23.45
C LEU A 43 0.99 27.08 24.63
N ARG A 44 -0.31 27.30 24.35
CA ARG A 44 -1.36 27.32 25.37
C ARG A 44 -1.99 25.96 25.65
N THR A 45 -1.87 25.03 24.71
CA THR A 45 -2.53 23.72 24.79
C THR A 45 -1.56 22.61 24.39
N LEU A 46 -1.62 21.49 25.10
CA LEU A 46 -0.89 20.26 24.76
C LEU A 46 -1.60 19.51 23.63
N SER A 47 -2.94 19.50 23.68
CA SER A 47 -3.84 18.99 22.64
C SER A 47 -5.08 19.88 22.56
N MET A 48 -6.02 19.65 21.63
CA MET A 48 -7.16 20.55 21.39
C MET A 48 -7.95 20.93 22.65
N ASP A 49 -8.29 19.97 23.51
CA ASP A 49 -9.08 20.19 24.72
C ASP A 49 -8.23 20.02 26.01
N ILE A 50 -6.92 19.81 25.89
CA ILE A 50 -5.99 19.66 27.04
C ILE A 50 -5.09 20.89 27.13
N GLN A 51 -5.43 21.80 28.03
CA GLN A 51 -4.66 23.03 28.22
C GLN A 51 -3.36 22.76 28.96
N LEU A 52 -2.28 23.40 28.50
CA LEU A 52 -0.96 23.17 29.07
C LEU A 52 -0.88 23.64 30.53
N ILE A 53 -1.59 24.72 30.87
CA ILE A 53 -1.63 25.27 32.23
C ILE A 53 -2.26 24.32 33.27
N HIS A 54 -3.21 23.49 32.85
CA HIS A 54 -3.84 22.50 33.73
C HIS A 54 -3.13 21.15 33.70
N TYR A 55 -2.31 20.93 32.68
CA TYR A 55 -1.54 19.70 32.55
C TYR A 55 -0.18 19.79 33.24
N ARG A 56 0.51 20.93 33.21
CA ARG A 56 1.83 21.07 33.86
C ARG A 56 1.69 21.33 35.36
N ALA A 57 2.75 21.02 36.12
CA ALA A 57 2.84 21.37 37.53
C ALA A 57 2.69 22.89 37.73
N SER A 58 1.92 23.29 38.75
CA SER A 58 1.59 24.68 39.04
C SER A 58 2.72 25.45 39.74
N SER A 59 3.79 24.78 40.16
CA SER A 59 4.94 25.43 40.80
C SER A 59 5.66 26.34 39.80
N SER A 60 5.97 27.57 40.24
CA SER A 60 6.71 28.56 39.43
C SER A 60 8.13 28.12 39.04
N ALA A 61 8.59 26.97 39.55
CA ALA A 61 9.87 26.35 39.27
C ALA A 61 9.82 25.29 38.15
N ALA A 62 8.64 24.83 37.71
CA ALA A 62 8.53 23.79 36.69
C ALA A 62 8.79 24.36 35.28
N SER A 63 10.08 24.44 34.91
CA SER A 63 10.50 24.78 33.54
C SER A 63 10.15 23.67 32.54
N CYS A 64 9.85 22.45 33.00
CA CYS A 64 9.65 21.27 32.18
C CYS A 64 8.52 20.39 32.69
N PHE A 65 7.98 19.55 31.82
CA PHE A 65 6.94 18.59 32.15
C PHE A 65 7.08 17.30 31.33
N ARG A 66 6.49 16.21 31.81
CA ARG A 66 6.46 14.93 31.07
C ARG A 66 5.10 14.67 30.45
N ALA A 67 5.08 14.11 29.24
CA ALA A 67 3.86 13.68 28.57
C ALA A 67 4.12 12.50 27.62
N HIS A 68 3.13 11.59 27.48
CA HIS A 68 3.20 10.51 26.50
C HIS A 68 2.19 10.72 25.34
N PRO A 69 2.62 10.74 24.06
CA PRO A 69 1.77 11.12 22.94
C PRO A 69 0.56 10.20 22.75
N VAL A 70 0.74 8.88 22.89
CA VAL A 70 -0.37 7.90 22.75
C VAL A 70 -1.43 8.10 23.84
N PHE A 71 -1.00 8.40 25.07
CA PHE A 71 -1.90 8.61 26.21
C PHE A 71 -2.71 9.90 26.02
N ILE A 72 -2.04 11.01 25.68
CA ILE A 72 -2.70 12.29 25.41
C ILE A 72 -3.68 12.16 24.23
N ALA A 73 -3.29 11.45 23.16
CA ALA A 73 -4.15 11.24 22.00
C ALA A 73 -5.42 10.45 22.33
N CYS A 74 -5.34 9.41 23.18
CA CYS A 74 -6.51 8.63 23.55
C CYS A 74 -7.47 9.42 24.47
N VAL A 75 -6.93 10.16 25.45
CA VAL A 75 -7.74 11.02 26.33
C VAL A 75 -8.41 12.14 25.53
N GLN A 76 -7.69 12.74 24.58
CA GLN A 76 -8.27 13.74 23.68
C GLN A 76 -9.45 13.19 22.88
N LYS A 77 -9.37 11.95 22.35
CA LYS A 77 -10.50 11.32 21.64
C LYS A 77 -11.72 11.16 22.55
N ALA A 78 -11.51 10.72 23.79
CA ALA A 78 -12.59 10.62 24.78
C ALA A 78 -13.25 11.99 25.05
N LEU A 79 -12.45 13.06 25.24
CA LEU A 79 -12.97 14.42 25.42
C LEU A 79 -13.78 14.91 24.20
N SER A 80 -13.31 14.59 23.00
CA SER A 80 -14.01 14.95 21.76
C SER A 80 -15.35 14.20 21.60
N GLU A 81 -15.43 12.91 21.98
CA GLU A 81 -16.71 12.17 22.03
C GLU A 81 -17.69 12.82 23.02
N LEU A 82 -17.24 13.12 24.25
CA LEU A 82 -18.07 13.76 25.25
C LEU A 82 -18.66 15.06 24.73
N LYS A 83 -17.82 15.91 24.14
CA LYS A 83 -18.20 17.21 23.54
C LYS A 83 -19.25 17.06 22.45
N THR A 84 -19.11 16.04 21.61
CA THR A 84 -20.05 15.72 20.52
C THR A 84 -21.42 15.31 21.09
N ASN A 85 -21.40 14.56 22.20
CA ASN A 85 -22.60 14.12 22.92
C ASN A 85 -23.16 15.19 23.88
N LYS A 86 -22.78 16.46 23.72
CA LYS A 86 -23.18 17.60 24.57
C LYS A 86 -22.83 17.43 26.06
N LYS A 87 -21.92 16.51 26.39
CA LYS A 87 -21.29 16.39 27.71
C LYS A 87 -19.95 17.12 27.67
N ARG A 88 -19.42 17.56 28.82
CA ARG A 88 -18.07 18.14 28.88
C ARG A 88 -17.37 17.74 30.16
N ALA A 89 -16.07 17.52 30.03
CA ALA A 89 -15.15 17.36 31.13
C ALA A 89 -13.99 18.34 30.96
N ILE A 90 -13.48 18.85 32.07
CA ILE A 90 -12.34 19.77 32.11
C ILE A 90 -11.17 19.03 32.74
N VAL A 91 -10.00 19.13 32.12
CA VAL A 91 -8.74 18.72 32.74
C VAL A 91 -8.41 19.71 33.85
N THR A 92 -8.36 19.23 35.09
CA THR A 92 -8.00 20.06 36.24
C THR A 92 -6.56 19.88 36.66
N GLN A 93 -5.98 18.71 36.38
CA GLN A 93 -4.61 18.35 36.75
C GLN A 93 -4.03 17.31 35.78
N GLY A 94 -2.72 17.38 35.53
CA GLY A 94 -1.96 16.40 34.75
C GLY A 94 -0.64 16.01 35.44
N TYR A 95 0.48 16.34 34.80
CA TYR A 95 1.83 16.17 35.32
C TYR A 95 2.08 16.94 36.63
N ARG A 96 2.76 16.28 37.57
CA ARG A 96 3.27 16.85 38.83
C ARG A 96 4.76 16.61 38.95
N LEU A 97 5.48 17.42 39.72
CA LEU A 97 6.86 17.06 40.05
C LEU A 97 6.86 15.90 41.06
N PRO A 98 7.80 14.94 40.95
CA PRO A 98 8.05 13.92 41.97
C PRO A 98 8.15 14.48 43.40
N SER A 99 8.78 15.64 43.58
CA SER A 99 8.81 16.38 44.86
C SER A 99 7.41 16.72 45.39
N ASP A 100 6.45 17.02 44.52
CA ASP A 100 5.09 17.44 44.91
C ASP A 100 4.23 16.26 45.39
N VAL A 101 4.68 15.03 45.12
CA VAL A 101 4.00 13.78 45.48
C VAL A 101 4.87 12.86 46.34
N SER A 102 5.96 13.41 46.89
CA SER A 102 6.95 12.63 47.65
C SER A 102 6.28 11.92 48.83
N GLY A 103 6.41 10.59 48.90
CA GLY A 103 5.83 9.76 49.96
C GLY A 103 4.40 9.29 49.71
N SER A 104 3.76 9.67 48.60
CA SER A 104 2.48 9.09 48.20
C SER A 104 2.64 7.69 47.64
N THR A 105 1.73 6.79 48.03
CA THR A 105 1.58 5.45 47.46
C THR A 105 0.40 5.35 46.50
N ALA A 106 -0.33 6.46 46.29
CA ALA A 106 -1.49 6.49 45.42
C ALA A 106 -1.04 6.37 43.95
N PRO A 107 -1.51 5.36 43.19
CA PRO A 107 -1.12 5.15 41.80
C PRO A 107 -1.28 6.41 40.94
N GLU A 108 -2.40 7.11 41.08
CA GLU A 108 -2.70 8.34 40.34
C GLU A 108 -1.64 9.44 40.51
N GLU A 109 -1.08 9.59 41.71
CA GLU A 109 -0.08 10.63 41.99
C GLU A 109 1.29 10.22 41.44
N ILE A 110 1.62 8.93 41.53
CA ILE A 110 2.87 8.40 40.98
C ILE A 110 2.89 8.51 39.44
N PHE A 111 1.78 8.18 38.77
CA PHE A 111 1.68 8.31 37.32
C PHE A 111 1.52 9.77 36.87
N ALA A 112 0.99 10.66 37.71
CA ALA A 112 1.08 12.10 37.47
C ALA A 112 2.55 12.55 37.46
N ALA A 113 3.39 12.05 38.37
CA ALA A 113 4.82 12.31 38.34
C ALA A 113 5.57 11.68 37.16
N ALA A 114 5.04 10.60 36.58
CA ALA A 114 5.53 10.02 35.33
C ALA A 114 5.07 10.78 34.06
N GLY A 115 4.11 11.72 34.17
CA GLY A 115 3.55 12.43 33.02
C GLY A 115 2.50 11.64 32.26
N THR A 116 1.84 10.70 32.93
CA THR A 116 0.90 9.76 32.30
C THR A 116 -0.40 9.61 33.10
N ALA A 117 -0.78 10.62 33.88
CA ALA A 117 -2.08 10.72 34.54
C ALA A 117 -2.78 12.05 34.23
N ILE A 118 -4.12 12.04 34.20
CA ILE A 118 -4.98 13.22 34.04
C ILE A 118 -6.19 13.09 34.98
N THR A 119 -6.50 14.17 35.69
CA THR A 119 -7.72 14.32 36.49
C THR A 119 -8.76 15.10 35.70
N LEU A 120 -9.96 14.53 35.57
CA LEU A 120 -11.09 15.08 34.84
C LEU A 120 -12.23 15.42 35.79
N LEU A 121 -12.74 16.64 35.64
CA LEU A 121 -13.92 17.13 36.35
C LEU A 121 -15.08 17.32 35.36
N PRO A 122 -16.29 16.77 35.61
CA PRO A 122 -17.46 17.05 34.79
C PRO A 122 -17.86 18.52 34.90
N THR A 123 -18.32 19.13 33.82
CA THR A 123 -18.81 20.53 33.86
C THR A 123 -20.19 20.64 34.51
N SER A 124 -20.97 19.57 34.49
CA SER A 124 -22.24 19.50 35.20
C SER A 124 -22.00 19.04 36.63
N ARG A 125 -22.94 19.36 37.53
CA ARG A 125 -22.93 18.83 38.90
C ARG A 125 -23.63 17.47 39.03
N ASP A 126 -23.99 16.84 37.91
CA ASP A 126 -24.64 15.53 37.90
C ASP A 126 -23.58 14.43 38.11
N PRO A 127 -23.60 13.68 39.24
CA PRO A 127 -22.63 12.62 39.47
C PRO A 127 -22.72 11.48 38.44
N ALA A 128 -23.81 11.34 37.67
CA ALA A 128 -23.91 10.38 36.58
C ALA A 128 -22.96 10.70 35.40
N ASP A 129 -22.48 11.95 35.28
CA ASP A 129 -21.53 12.33 34.24
C ASP A 129 -20.14 11.74 34.45
N LEU A 130 -19.76 11.38 35.69
CA LEU A 130 -18.50 10.68 35.97
C LEU A 130 -18.44 9.32 35.28
N ILE A 131 -19.54 8.56 35.28
CA ILE A 131 -19.66 7.30 34.52
C ILE A 131 -19.52 7.58 33.02
N GLY A 132 -20.14 8.65 32.53
CA GLY A 132 -20.02 9.07 31.13
C GLY A 132 -18.56 9.32 30.72
N ILE A 133 -17.79 9.99 31.59
CA ILE A 133 -16.36 10.25 31.39
C ILE A 133 -15.57 8.94 31.38
N ALA A 134 -15.75 8.09 32.40
CA ALA A 134 -15.06 6.81 32.49
C ALA A 134 -15.34 5.93 31.26
N ARG A 135 -16.61 5.82 30.82
CA ARG A 135 -17.00 5.09 29.61
C ARG A 135 -16.31 5.62 28.36
N ALA A 136 -16.25 6.95 28.18
CA ALA A 136 -15.58 7.54 27.04
C ALA A 136 -14.07 7.19 27.04
N LEU A 137 -13.42 7.24 28.20
CA LEU A 137 -12.01 6.85 28.33
C LEU A 137 -11.80 5.36 28.01
N LEU A 138 -12.65 4.48 28.53
CA LEU A 138 -12.59 3.03 28.31
C LEU A 138 -12.88 2.61 26.88
N LYS A 139 -13.62 3.42 26.11
CA LYS A 139 -13.80 3.18 24.68
C LYS A 139 -12.53 3.50 23.86
N HIS A 140 -11.77 4.53 24.25
CA HIS A 140 -10.72 5.10 23.39
C HIS A 140 -9.28 4.79 23.80
N CYS A 141 -9.01 4.51 25.08
CA CYS A 141 -7.65 4.33 25.60
C CYS A 141 -7.14 2.89 25.66
N PRO A 142 -7.92 1.87 26.02
CA PRO A 142 -7.38 0.52 26.23
C PRO A 142 -6.64 -0.06 25.01
N ALA A 143 -7.24 -0.03 23.82
CA ALA A 143 -6.60 -0.62 22.63
C ALA A 143 -5.32 0.12 22.17
N PRO A 144 -5.26 1.46 22.13
CA PRO A 144 -3.99 2.16 21.85
C PRO A 144 -2.89 1.93 22.89
N LEU A 145 -3.24 1.82 24.17
CA LEU A 145 -2.27 1.57 25.24
C LEU A 145 -1.74 0.13 25.19
N GLU A 146 -2.62 -0.83 24.92
CA GLU A 146 -2.24 -2.23 24.74
C GLU A 146 -1.24 -2.44 23.60
N ARG A 147 -1.39 -1.69 22.52
CA ARG A 147 -0.49 -1.71 21.35
C ARG A 147 0.93 -1.22 21.63
N ILE A 148 1.15 -0.52 22.73
CA ILE A 148 2.48 -0.11 23.21
C ILE A 148 2.86 -0.87 24.49
N SER A 149 2.18 -1.99 24.77
CA SER A 149 2.38 -2.82 25.96
C SER A 149 2.26 -2.01 27.25
N ARG A 150 1.21 -1.19 27.35
CA ARG A 150 0.90 -0.40 28.56
C ARG A 150 -0.52 -0.69 29.03
N ASN A 151 -0.67 -0.85 30.33
CA ASN A 151 -1.98 -1.03 30.94
C ASN A 151 -2.62 0.31 31.30
N MET A 152 -3.95 0.33 31.29
CA MET A 152 -4.75 1.51 31.66
C MET A 152 -5.18 1.43 33.12
N GLY A 153 -5.20 2.58 33.79
CA GLY A 153 -5.87 2.77 35.06
C GLY A 153 -6.97 3.82 35.00
N ILE A 154 -8.08 3.58 35.69
CA ILE A 154 -9.14 4.54 35.98
C ILE A 154 -9.54 4.43 37.44
N VAL A 155 -9.57 5.57 38.12
CA VAL A 155 -10.11 5.71 39.47
C VAL A 155 -11.25 6.70 39.44
N MET A 156 -12.46 6.24 39.76
CA MET A 156 -13.63 7.09 39.93
C MET A 156 -13.68 7.59 41.38
N GLN A 157 -13.44 8.89 41.55
CA GLN A 157 -13.49 9.57 42.83
C GLN A 157 -14.84 10.28 43.04
N GLN A 158 -15.05 10.84 44.23
CA GLN A 158 -16.32 11.48 44.60
C GLN A 158 -16.83 12.50 43.57
N ASN A 159 -15.93 13.33 43.01
CA ASN A 159 -16.28 14.38 42.06
C ASN A 159 -15.46 14.34 40.76
N THR A 160 -14.50 13.42 40.63
CA THR A 160 -13.51 13.43 39.56
C THR A 160 -13.28 12.02 39.02
N VAL A 161 -12.81 11.94 37.77
CA VAL A 161 -12.28 10.70 37.20
C VAL A 161 -10.80 10.90 36.95
N VAL A 162 -9.97 10.06 37.53
CA VAL A 162 -8.54 10.03 37.23
C VAL A 162 -8.26 8.90 36.26
N VAL A 163 -7.55 9.20 35.18
CA VAL A 163 -7.09 8.22 34.21
C VAL A 163 -5.58 8.24 34.14
N PHE A 164 -4.97 7.07 34.03
CA PHE A 164 -3.53 6.97 33.87
C PHE A 164 -3.09 5.80 33.00
N MET A 165 -1.85 5.87 32.51
CA MET A 165 -1.16 4.80 31.79
C MET A 165 -0.03 4.27 32.68
N GLY A 166 -0.07 2.98 32.98
CA GLY A 166 0.93 2.26 33.76
C GLY A 166 2.25 2.06 33.03
N GLY A 167 3.32 1.72 33.74
CA GLY A 167 4.56 1.21 33.14
C GLY A 167 4.42 -0.24 32.65
N PRO A 168 5.49 -0.83 32.08
CA PRO A 168 5.46 -2.21 31.55
C PRO A 168 5.04 -3.27 32.58
N SER A 169 5.42 -3.08 33.84
CA SER A 169 5.15 -4.05 34.92
C SER A 169 3.88 -3.75 35.73
N ASP A 170 3.27 -2.58 35.55
CA ASP A 170 2.12 -2.16 36.35
C ASP A 170 0.84 -2.84 35.83
N PRO A 171 0.01 -3.44 36.70
CA PRO A 171 -1.26 -4.04 36.28
C PRO A 171 -2.28 -2.95 35.89
N PRO A 172 -3.33 -3.32 35.13
CA PRO A 172 -4.48 -2.43 34.97
C PRO A 172 -5.15 -2.19 36.33
N LEU A 173 -5.76 -1.01 36.50
CA LEU A 173 -6.47 -0.66 37.73
C LEU A 173 -7.80 0.00 37.37
N LEU A 174 -8.92 -0.67 37.62
CA LEU A 174 -10.24 -0.08 37.50
C LEU A 174 -10.84 -0.04 38.90
N SER A 175 -10.97 1.16 39.48
CA SER A 175 -11.37 1.33 40.88
C SER A 175 -12.43 2.41 41.05
N VAL A 176 -13.31 2.19 42.02
CA VAL A 176 -14.26 3.17 42.53
C VAL A 176 -13.83 3.53 43.95
N ASP A 177 -13.37 4.77 44.15
CA ASP A 177 -12.84 5.26 45.42
C ASP A 177 -13.56 6.55 45.85
N GLY A 178 -14.63 6.41 46.62
CA GLY A 178 -15.45 7.54 47.09
C GLY A 178 -16.59 7.96 46.17
N TYR A 179 -16.72 7.36 44.98
CA TYR A 179 -17.95 7.46 44.17
C TYR A 179 -19.00 6.46 44.67
N THR A 180 -20.23 6.94 44.92
CA THR A 180 -21.24 6.17 45.68
C THR A 180 -22.42 5.67 44.84
N LEU A 181 -22.56 6.07 43.57
CA LEU A 181 -23.68 5.66 42.73
C LEU A 181 -23.49 4.29 42.05
N MET A 182 -22.32 3.69 42.19
CA MET A 182 -21.97 2.40 41.56
C MET A 182 -20.99 1.66 42.45
N SER A 183 -21.22 0.37 42.66
CA SER A 183 -20.28 -0.50 43.36
C SER A 183 -19.07 -0.85 42.47
N GLN A 184 -17.99 -1.31 43.10
CA GLN A 184 -16.79 -1.78 42.39
C GLN A 184 -17.10 -2.86 41.34
N ALA A 185 -18.00 -3.81 41.65
CA ALA A 185 -18.37 -4.89 40.74
C ALA A 185 -19.20 -4.39 39.54
N GLU A 186 -20.14 -3.47 39.78
CA GLU A 186 -20.93 -2.84 38.72
C GLU A 186 -20.04 -2.01 37.79
N PHE A 187 -19.09 -1.25 38.35
CA PHE A 187 -18.14 -0.49 37.54
C PHE A 187 -17.27 -1.40 36.68
N MET A 188 -16.84 -2.54 37.21
CA MET A 188 -16.05 -3.48 36.45
C MET A 188 -16.82 -4.05 35.25
N SER A 189 -18.08 -4.43 35.46
CA SER A 189 -18.97 -4.89 34.40
C SER A 189 -19.22 -3.81 33.33
N ASP A 190 -19.51 -2.58 33.76
CA ASP A 190 -19.70 -1.42 32.87
C ASP A 190 -18.44 -1.12 32.07
N ALA A 191 -17.28 -1.22 32.71
CA ALA A 191 -16.01 -0.92 32.09
C ALA A 191 -15.66 -1.91 30.98
N LEU A 192 -15.87 -3.20 31.21
CA LEU A 192 -15.69 -4.25 30.21
C LEU A 192 -16.65 -4.06 29.01
N ALA A 193 -17.90 -3.66 29.27
CA ALA A 193 -18.86 -3.34 28.20
C ALA A 193 -18.42 -2.12 27.37
N ALA A 194 -17.87 -1.08 28.02
CA ALA A 194 -17.31 0.08 27.33
C ALA A 194 -16.10 -0.27 26.47
N ILE A 195 -15.19 -1.14 26.97
CA ILE A 195 -14.04 -1.66 26.21
C ILE A 195 -14.52 -2.40 24.95
N ASN A 196 -15.49 -3.32 25.09
CA ASN A 196 -16.05 -4.05 23.95
C ASN A 196 -16.61 -3.10 22.88
N THR A 197 -17.34 -2.07 23.32
CA THR A 197 -17.88 -1.04 22.43
C THR A 197 -16.76 -0.27 21.71
N GLY A 198 -15.68 0.06 22.43
CA GLY A 198 -14.51 0.76 21.90
C GLY A 198 -13.74 -0.03 20.84
N LEU A 199 -13.52 -1.33 21.07
CA LEU A 199 -12.81 -2.21 20.14
C LEU A 199 -13.49 -2.26 18.76
N GLU A 200 -14.82 -2.31 18.74
CA GLU A 200 -15.61 -2.44 17.51
C GLU A 200 -15.98 -1.09 16.86
N ALA A 201 -15.69 0.03 17.55
CA ALA A 201 -16.01 1.37 17.09
C ALA A 201 -15.27 1.71 15.79
N GLY A 202 -15.98 2.31 14.82
CA GLY A 202 -15.40 2.78 13.56
C GLY A 202 -14.94 1.70 12.58
N LYS A 203 -15.08 0.41 12.90
CA LYS A 203 -14.84 -0.68 11.93
C LYS A 203 -16.03 -0.74 10.96
N PRO A 204 -15.85 -0.49 9.64
CA PRO A 204 -16.97 -0.44 8.70
C PRO A 204 -17.64 -1.82 8.58
N THR A 205 -18.97 -1.84 8.54
CA THR A 205 -19.74 -3.01 8.14
C THR A 205 -19.42 -3.28 6.68
N THR A 206 -18.76 -4.40 6.41
CA THR A 206 -18.31 -4.77 5.05
C THR A 206 -19.41 -5.61 4.40
N GLU A 207 -19.71 -5.32 3.13
CA GLU A 207 -20.63 -6.13 2.33
C GLU A 207 -19.99 -7.50 2.07
N CYS A 208 -20.39 -8.52 2.82
CA CYS A 208 -19.75 -9.85 2.75
C CYS A 208 -20.30 -10.75 1.63
N SER A 209 -21.27 -10.26 0.85
CA SER A 209 -21.93 -11.02 -0.23
C SER A 209 -21.01 -11.39 -1.40
N LEU A 210 -19.87 -10.70 -1.51
CA LEU A 210 -18.86 -10.95 -2.55
C LEU A 210 -17.89 -12.09 -2.21
N PHE A 211 -17.88 -12.57 -0.96
CA PHE A 211 -16.97 -13.63 -0.53
C PHE A 211 -17.65 -14.99 -0.53
N THR A 212 -16.91 -16.05 -0.83
CA THR A 212 -17.43 -17.43 -0.84
C THR A 212 -17.57 -17.96 0.59
N THR A 213 -18.51 -18.88 0.79
CA THR A 213 -18.56 -19.74 1.98
C THR A 213 -17.65 -20.94 1.76
N LEU A 214 -17.03 -21.43 2.83
CA LEU A 214 -16.20 -22.63 2.77
C LEU A 214 -16.97 -23.81 3.37
N THR A 215 -16.82 -25.00 2.79
CA THR A 215 -17.29 -26.25 3.38
C THR A 215 -16.08 -27.00 3.95
N SER A 216 -16.34 -28.05 4.75
CA SER A 216 -15.29 -28.85 5.36
C SER A 216 -14.26 -29.34 4.34
N GLY A 217 -12.98 -29.11 4.63
CA GLY A 217 -11.84 -29.42 3.77
C GLY A 217 -11.43 -28.30 2.80
N MET A 218 -12.23 -27.23 2.65
CA MET A 218 -11.89 -26.11 1.77
C MET A 218 -11.15 -24.99 2.50
N TRP A 219 -10.36 -24.21 1.76
CA TRP A 219 -9.65 -23.04 2.25
C TRP A 219 -9.69 -21.86 1.28
N PHE A 220 -9.45 -20.68 1.83
CA PHE A 220 -9.27 -19.43 1.09
C PHE A 220 -7.87 -18.88 1.37
N PRO A 221 -7.14 -18.39 0.35
CA PRO A 221 -7.46 -18.44 -1.08
C PRO A 221 -7.41 -19.85 -1.66
N GLU A 222 -8.31 -20.18 -2.59
CA GLU A 222 -8.46 -21.53 -3.17
C GLU A 222 -7.20 -22.01 -3.92
N ASN A 223 -6.46 -21.09 -4.51
CA ASN A 223 -5.24 -21.37 -5.29
C ASN A 223 -3.97 -21.52 -4.43
N SER A 224 -4.10 -21.51 -3.10
CA SER A 224 -2.96 -21.67 -2.22
C SER A 224 -2.62 -23.14 -1.97
N ALA A 225 -1.32 -23.45 -1.85
CA ALA A 225 -0.82 -24.78 -1.48
C ALA A 225 -0.99 -25.10 0.03
N GLY A 226 -1.41 -24.11 0.83
CA GLY A 226 -1.64 -24.26 2.26
C GLY A 226 -1.51 -22.93 3.01
N VAL A 227 -1.52 -23.02 4.34
CA VAL A 227 -1.41 -21.83 5.19
C VAL A 227 -0.05 -21.14 5.00
N ASP A 228 1.05 -21.90 4.97
CA ASP A 228 2.41 -21.37 4.88
C ASP A 228 2.69 -20.66 3.56
N SER A 229 2.17 -21.14 2.43
CA SER A 229 2.31 -20.46 1.13
C SER A 229 1.52 -19.15 1.05
N THR A 230 0.48 -18.99 1.88
CA THR A 230 -0.35 -17.77 1.89
C THR A 230 0.20 -16.69 2.81
N VAL A 231 0.52 -17.09 4.04
CA VAL A 231 0.87 -16.15 5.11
C VAL A 231 2.34 -16.17 5.50
N GLY A 232 3.14 -17.02 4.84
CA GLY A 232 4.53 -17.27 5.15
C GLY A 232 4.66 -18.24 6.34
N PRO A 233 5.57 -19.24 6.25
CA PRO A 233 5.79 -20.22 7.30
C PRO A 233 6.22 -19.56 8.62
N VAL A 234 6.18 -20.31 9.71
CA VAL A 234 6.79 -19.90 10.98
C VAL A 234 8.29 -19.61 10.75
N ASP A 235 8.80 -18.51 11.28
CA ASP A 235 10.22 -18.15 11.19
C ASP A 235 10.93 -18.49 12.49
N MET A 236 10.42 -17.94 13.58
CA MET A 236 10.95 -18.13 14.92
C MET A 236 9.82 -17.98 15.91
N ALA A 237 9.74 -18.92 16.86
CA ALA A 237 8.73 -18.87 17.91
C ALA A 237 8.91 -17.61 18.78
N VAL A 238 7.81 -16.94 19.06
CA VAL A 238 7.77 -15.85 20.05
C VAL A 238 7.67 -16.49 21.42
N THR A 239 8.60 -16.15 22.32
CA THR A 239 8.67 -16.67 23.69
C THR A 239 8.63 -15.52 24.69
N ARG A 240 8.17 -15.78 25.92
CA ARG A 240 8.13 -14.76 26.99
C ARG A 240 9.53 -14.25 27.37
N ASP A 241 10.56 -15.07 27.16
CA ASP A 241 11.94 -14.72 27.50
C ASP A 241 12.55 -13.66 26.55
N THR A 242 12.01 -13.54 25.34
CA THR A 242 12.47 -12.56 24.36
C THR A 242 11.55 -11.34 24.39
N ALA A 243 11.77 -10.47 25.38
CA ALA A 243 10.89 -9.33 25.67
C ALA A 243 10.52 -8.51 24.42
N THR A 244 11.48 -8.21 23.55
CA THR A 244 11.27 -7.41 22.33
C THR A 244 10.33 -8.08 21.33
N ASP A 245 10.47 -9.40 21.12
CA ASP A 245 9.60 -10.15 20.20
C ASP A 245 8.24 -10.45 20.85
N PHE A 246 8.19 -10.64 22.17
CA PHE A 246 6.95 -10.83 22.92
C PHE A 246 6.08 -9.56 22.95
N GLU A 247 6.70 -8.38 23.07
CA GLU A 247 6.02 -7.07 23.01
C GLU A 247 5.31 -6.80 21.67
N ARG A 248 5.62 -7.58 20.62
CA ARG A 248 4.92 -7.51 19.32
C ARG A 248 3.54 -8.18 19.36
N LEU A 249 3.27 -9.01 20.37
CA LEU A 249 1.95 -9.59 20.61
C LEU A 249 1.11 -8.61 21.43
N VAL A 250 -0.17 -8.53 21.09
CA VAL A 250 -1.19 -7.80 21.83
C VAL A 250 -2.18 -8.77 22.45
N GLN A 251 -2.71 -8.39 23.60
CA GLN A 251 -3.81 -9.10 24.25
C GLN A 251 -5.15 -8.64 23.71
N TYR A 252 -6.03 -9.58 23.36
CA TYR A 252 -7.43 -9.26 23.10
C TYR A 252 -8.14 -8.85 24.41
N LEU A 253 -8.47 -7.56 24.51
CA LEU A 253 -9.03 -6.95 25.73
C LEU A 253 -10.53 -7.18 25.93
N GLY A 254 -11.25 -7.60 24.89
CA GLY A 254 -12.70 -7.72 24.96
C GLY A 254 -13.18 -8.98 25.71
N THR A 255 -14.39 -8.91 26.23
CA THR A 255 -15.17 -10.05 26.77
C THR A 255 -16.32 -10.46 25.86
N ASN A 256 -16.46 -9.77 24.72
CA ASN A 256 -17.39 -10.11 23.64
C ASN A 256 -17.01 -11.38 22.86
N VAL A 257 -15.80 -11.92 23.07
CA VAL A 257 -15.31 -13.18 22.52
C VAL A 257 -15.02 -14.13 23.69
N GLN A 258 -15.44 -15.38 23.57
CA GLN A 258 -15.10 -16.42 24.54
C GLN A 258 -13.75 -17.04 24.18
N PHE A 259 -12.96 -17.38 25.20
CA PHE A 259 -11.67 -18.03 25.03
C PHE A 259 -11.70 -19.31 25.83
N ASP A 260 -11.32 -20.41 25.19
CA ASP A 260 -11.10 -21.67 25.87
C ASP A 260 -9.90 -21.53 26.82
N ASN A 261 -9.93 -22.26 27.91
CA ASN A 261 -8.91 -22.14 28.94
C ASN A 261 -7.74 -23.07 28.60
N ALA A 262 -6.79 -22.56 27.79
CA ALA A 262 -5.53 -23.23 27.54
C ALA A 262 -4.50 -22.82 28.62
N ASP A 263 -4.21 -23.78 29.50
CA ASP A 263 -3.03 -23.94 30.37
C ASP A 263 -2.71 -22.88 31.44
N ALA A 264 -2.44 -23.39 32.65
CA ALA A 264 -1.98 -22.62 33.80
C ALA A 264 -0.49 -22.24 33.72
N TRP A 265 0.20 -22.49 32.62
CA TRP A 265 1.64 -22.22 32.48
C TRP A 265 1.91 -20.78 32.06
N CYS A 266 2.93 -20.16 32.66
CA CYS A 266 3.27 -18.76 32.43
C CYS A 266 4.78 -18.53 32.31
N GLY A 267 5.42 -19.27 31.39
CA GLY A 267 6.86 -19.19 31.10
C GLY A 267 7.79 -19.79 32.18
N GLN A 268 7.36 -19.88 33.44
CA GLN A 268 8.16 -20.39 34.55
C GLN A 268 7.40 -21.39 35.43
N SER A 269 8.13 -22.37 35.96
CA SER A 269 7.59 -23.33 36.92
C SER A 269 7.12 -22.63 38.19
N GLY A 270 5.86 -22.88 38.58
CA GLY A 270 5.24 -22.28 39.76
C GLY A 270 4.55 -20.94 39.53
N GLN A 271 4.57 -20.38 38.31
CA GLN A 271 3.77 -19.20 37.95
C GLN A 271 2.54 -19.60 37.13
N SER A 272 1.37 -19.10 37.55
CA SER A 272 0.12 -19.29 36.83
C SER A 272 -0.28 -18.07 36.02
N CYS A 273 -0.64 -18.28 34.75
CA CYS A 273 -1.26 -17.24 33.94
C CYS A 273 -2.64 -16.86 34.48
N ALA A 274 -3.05 -15.63 34.18
CA ALA A 274 -4.42 -15.21 34.38
C ALA A 274 -5.36 -16.09 33.56
N HIS A 275 -6.53 -16.42 34.12
CA HIS A 275 -7.53 -17.20 33.43
C HIS A 275 -7.98 -16.52 32.13
N CYS A 276 -8.06 -17.28 31.03
CA CYS A 276 -8.45 -16.74 29.73
C CYS A 276 -9.89 -16.18 29.73
N GLN A 277 -10.71 -16.51 30.73
CA GLN A 277 -12.11 -16.08 30.84
C GLN A 277 -12.31 -14.80 31.68
N SER A 278 -11.36 -14.41 32.53
CA SER A 278 -11.52 -13.29 33.47
C SER A 278 -11.41 -11.89 32.84
N GLY A 279 -11.10 -11.81 31.54
CA GLY A 279 -10.82 -10.54 30.86
C GLY A 279 -9.44 -9.96 31.22
N PRO A 280 -9.09 -8.77 30.70
CA PRO A 280 -7.75 -8.18 30.87
C PRO A 280 -7.51 -7.52 32.24
N VAL A 281 -8.50 -7.50 33.14
CA VAL A 281 -8.49 -6.65 34.35
C VAL A 281 -7.41 -7.07 35.37
N ASP A 282 -6.87 -8.29 35.29
CA ASP A 282 -6.00 -8.84 36.33
C ASP A 282 -4.63 -9.38 35.84
N ALA A 283 -4.16 -9.04 34.64
CA ALA A 283 -2.92 -9.63 34.09
C ALA A 283 -1.80 -8.62 33.80
N ARG A 284 -0.66 -8.76 34.50
CA ARG A 284 0.62 -8.14 34.10
C ARG A 284 1.07 -8.72 32.75
N LEU A 285 1.91 -8.01 31.99
CA LEU A 285 2.40 -8.46 30.67
C LEU A 285 2.87 -9.93 30.66
N GLY A 286 3.73 -10.31 31.62
CA GLY A 286 4.24 -11.68 31.73
C GLY A 286 3.21 -12.72 32.17
N GLN A 287 2.06 -12.31 32.71
CA GLN A 287 1.00 -13.18 33.25
C GLN A 287 -0.22 -13.34 32.32
N ARG A 288 -0.14 -12.80 31.10
CA ARG A 288 -1.23 -12.86 30.13
C ARG A 288 -1.46 -14.28 29.62
N CYS A 289 -2.73 -14.66 29.51
CA CYS A 289 -3.13 -15.94 28.94
C CYS A 289 -2.78 -16.03 27.45
N THR A 290 -2.24 -17.18 27.04
CA THR A 290 -1.76 -17.49 25.70
C THR A 290 -2.86 -17.37 24.63
N ALA A 291 -4.05 -17.91 24.90
CA ALA A 291 -5.20 -17.86 23.99
C ALA A 291 -5.70 -16.43 23.68
N ARG A 292 -5.33 -15.42 24.49
CA ARG A 292 -5.64 -14.01 24.23
C ARG A 292 -4.51 -13.25 23.55
N MET A 293 -3.31 -13.81 23.50
CA MET A 293 -2.15 -13.18 22.87
C MET A 293 -2.14 -13.51 21.38
N MET A 294 -1.97 -12.48 20.56
CA MET A 294 -1.89 -12.60 19.11
C MET A 294 -1.23 -11.36 18.53
N THR A 295 -0.81 -11.40 17.27
CA THR A 295 -0.31 -10.20 16.58
C THR A 295 -1.42 -9.14 16.46
N SER A 296 -1.03 -7.86 16.37
CA SER A 296 -2.01 -6.76 16.18
C SER A 296 -2.92 -6.97 14.97
N ARG A 297 -2.41 -7.57 13.88
CA ARG A 297 -3.20 -7.91 12.69
C ARG A 297 -4.28 -8.92 13.01
N MET A 298 -3.92 -10.00 13.70
CA MET A 298 -4.86 -11.05 14.06
C MET A 298 -5.92 -10.54 15.04
N SER A 299 -5.52 -9.68 16.00
CA SER A 299 -6.48 -9.00 16.88
C SER A 299 -7.49 -8.15 16.09
N ASP A 300 -7.04 -7.39 15.09
CA ASP A 300 -7.94 -6.61 14.24
C ASP A 300 -8.89 -7.49 13.41
N VAL A 301 -8.44 -8.66 12.94
CA VAL A 301 -9.29 -9.66 12.27
C VAL A 301 -10.35 -10.19 13.24
N LEU A 302 -9.96 -10.58 14.46
CA LEU A 302 -10.89 -11.11 15.46
C LEU A 302 -11.94 -10.07 15.88
N VAL A 303 -11.54 -8.81 16.09
CA VAL A 303 -12.47 -7.70 16.38
C VAL A 303 -13.51 -7.53 15.26
N ARG A 304 -13.06 -7.55 13.99
CA ARG A 304 -13.97 -7.44 12.83
C ARG A 304 -14.89 -8.65 12.72
N LEU A 305 -14.35 -9.86 12.90
CA LEU A 305 -15.10 -11.10 12.85
C LEU A 305 -16.20 -11.12 13.92
N GLN A 306 -15.86 -10.81 15.18
CA GLN A 306 -16.83 -10.79 16.26
C GLN A 306 -17.96 -9.78 16.00
N LYS A 307 -17.63 -8.59 15.49
CA LYS A 307 -18.64 -7.60 15.10
C LYS A 307 -19.59 -8.14 14.02
N LEU A 308 -19.03 -8.75 12.97
CA LEU A 308 -19.80 -9.34 11.87
C LEU A 308 -20.67 -10.50 12.34
N VAL A 309 -20.15 -11.37 13.19
CA VAL A 309 -20.90 -12.50 13.77
C VAL A 309 -22.08 -11.97 14.56
N ARG A 310 -21.90 -10.98 15.45
CA ARG A 310 -23.02 -10.40 16.21
C ARG A 310 -24.09 -9.76 15.33
N GLU A 311 -23.71 -9.17 14.20
CA GLU A 311 -24.65 -8.51 13.28
C GLU A 311 -25.37 -9.48 12.35
N LYS A 312 -24.74 -10.60 11.99
CA LYS A 312 -25.22 -11.53 10.94
C LYS A 312 -25.61 -12.91 11.46
N MET A 313 -25.29 -13.22 12.71
CA MET A 313 -25.54 -14.50 13.37
C MET A 313 -26.05 -14.26 14.80
N SER A 314 -26.89 -15.16 15.30
CA SER A 314 -27.40 -15.13 16.68
C SER A 314 -26.50 -15.91 17.65
N ASP A 315 -25.18 -15.89 17.43
CA ASP A 315 -24.18 -16.70 18.14
C ASP A 315 -22.95 -15.85 18.46
N GLY A 316 -21.98 -16.40 19.20
CA GLY A 316 -20.70 -15.76 19.53
C GLY A 316 -19.51 -16.53 18.96
N VAL A 317 -18.33 -15.89 18.99
CA VAL A 317 -17.06 -16.54 18.65
C VAL A 317 -16.43 -17.14 19.91
N LEU A 318 -15.99 -18.39 19.80
CA LEU A 318 -15.15 -19.08 20.77
C LEU A 318 -13.78 -19.34 20.14
N VAL A 319 -12.72 -18.79 20.73
CA VAL A 319 -11.33 -19.04 20.38
C VAL A 319 -10.84 -20.24 21.18
N LEU A 320 -10.39 -21.28 20.47
CA LEU A 320 -9.82 -22.49 21.06
C LEU A 320 -8.31 -22.37 21.29
N GLU A 321 -7.63 -21.69 20.38
CA GLU A 321 -6.16 -21.56 20.39
C GLU A 321 -5.76 -20.29 19.63
N ALA A 322 -4.73 -19.60 20.10
CA ALA A 322 -4.19 -18.39 19.47
C ALA A 322 -2.66 -18.43 19.41
N TRP A 323 -1.97 -17.81 20.36
CA TRP A 323 -0.54 -18.03 20.55
C TRP A 323 -0.30 -19.30 21.36
N ASP A 324 0.61 -20.14 20.90
CA ASP A 324 0.98 -21.40 21.56
C ASP A 324 2.45 -21.32 22.04
N GLU A 325 2.67 -21.60 23.32
CA GLU A 325 3.99 -21.51 23.96
C GLU A 325 4.45 -22.89 24.46
N ASP A 326 5.75 -23.16 24.38
CA ASP A 326 6.31 -24.40 24.90
C ASP A 326 6.23 -24.42 26.43
N TYR A 327 5.82 -25.56 27.01
CA TYR A 327 5.78 -25.76 28.44
C TYR A 327 6.07 -27.20 28.86
N PRO A 328 6.39 -27.48 30.15
CA PRO A 328 6.71 -28.83 30.58
C PRO A 328 5.59 -29.84 30.25
N GLY A 329 5.86 -30.78 29.35
CA GLY A 329 4.90 -31.78 28.89
C GLY A 329 4.12 -31.42 27.62
N HIS A 330 4.30 -30.21 27.08
CA HIS A 330 3.74 -29.75 25.81
C HIS A 330 4.82 -29.07 24.97
N VAL A 331 5.08 -29.63 23.80
CA VAL A 331 5.92 -28.99 22.80
C VAL A 331 4.98 -28.46 21.73
N ALA A 332 4.95 -27.14 21.57
CA ALA A 332 4.12 -26.50 20.57
C ALA A 332 4.54 -27.02 19.19
N THR A 333 3.56 -27.50 18.42
CA THR A 333 3.82 -27.90 17.03
C THR A 333 4.37 -26.71 16.24
N ASP A 334 5.33 -26.95 15.34
CA ASP A 334 5.87 -25.93 14.43
C ASP A 334 4.77 -25.42 13.50
N SER A 335 4.02 -24.45 14.02
CA SER A 335 2.83 -23.89 13.42
C SER A 335 2.83 -22.37 13.63
N ILE A 336 2.02 -21.70 12.83
CA ILE A 336 1.87 -20.25 12.85
C ILE A 336 1.34 -19.72 14.20
N HIS A 337 0.77 -20.61 15.05
CA HIS A 337 0.39 -20.29 16.42
C HIS A 337 1.58 -19.84 17.28
N ARG A 338 2.80 -20.35 17.05
CA ARG A 338 4.00 -19.96 17.82
C ARG A 338 4.41 -18.50 17.63
N GLU A 339 3.89 -17.83 16.60
CA GLU A 339 4.09 -16.40 16.34
C GLU A 339 2.83 -15.56 16.65
N GLY A 340 1.76 -16.16 17.20
CA GLY A 340 0.49 -15.49 17.46
C GLY A 340 -0.22 -14.99 16.18
N ARG A 341 0.07 -15.63 15.04
CA ARG A 341 -0.47 -15.26 13.71
C ARG A 341 -1.60 -16.18 13.25
N ALA A 342 -2.03 -17.12 14.07
CA ALA A 342 -3.13 -18.05 13.78
C ALA A 342 -4.15 -18.09 14.92
N LEU A 343 -5.40 -18.43 14.57
CA LEU A 343 -6.49 -18.68 15.52
C LEU A 343 -7.24 -19.94 15.11
N LYS A 344 -7.58 -20.78 16.09
CA LYS A 344 -8.62 -21.80 15.95
C LYS A 344 -9.90 -21.26 16.55
N VAL A 345 -10.95 -21.16 15.73
CA VAL A 345 -12.23 -20.57 16.17
C VAL A 345 -13.42 -21.47 15.83
N ARG A 346 -14.44 -21.43 16.68
CA ARG A 346 -15.76 -22.02 16.41
C ARG A 346 -16.85 -21.10 16.97
N LEU A 347 -18.10 -21.49 16.75
CA LEU A 347 -19.24 -20.81 17.37
C LEU A 347 -19.41 -21.26 18.82
N THR A 348 -19.88 -20.36 19.68
CA THR A 348 -20.12 -20.66 21.11
C THR A 348 -21.17 -21.74 21.32
N SER A 349 -22.15 -21.86 20.42
CA SER A 349 -23.12 -22.97 20.43
C SER A 349 -22.53 -24.34 20.10
N GLY A 350 -21.33 -24.39 19.50
CA GLY A 350 -20.76 -25.61 18.92
C GLY A 350 -21.41 -26.05 17.60
N SER A 351 -22.23 -25.20 16.97
CA SER A 351 -22.90 -25.52 15.70
C SER A 351 -21.91 -25.66 14.54
N ALA A 352 -21.64 -26.90 14.11
CA ALA A 352 -20.84 -27.19 12.92
C ALA A 352 -21.49 -26.63 11.63
N ALA A 353 -22.81 -26.63 11.54
CA ALA A 353 -23.55 -26.10 10.38
C ALA A 353 -23.34 -24.59 10.18
N GLY A 354 -23.06 -23.85 11.26
CA GLY A 354 -22.77 -22.42 11.20
C GLY A 354 -21.35 -22.07 10.77
N LEU A 355 -20.43 -23.03 10.69
CA LEU A 355 -19.03 -22.77 10.36
C LEU A 355 -18.83 -22.30 8.91
N SER A 356 -19.68 -22.74 7.97
CA SER A 356 -19.63 -22.26 6.58
C SER A 356 -19.97 -20.77 6.48
N GLN A 357 -20.91 -20.29 7.30
CA GLN A 357 -21.22 -18.86 7.37
C GLN A 357 -20.10 -18.12 8.11
N LEU A 358 -19.58 -18.67 9.21
CA LEU A 358 -18.46 -18.09 9.94
C LEU A 358 -17.22 -17.91 9.05
N SER A 359 -16.95 -18.84 8.13
CA SER A 359 -15.80 -18.76 7.22
C SER A 359 -15.93 -17.60 6.24
N ASN A 360 -17.13 -17.36 5.69
CA ASN A 360 -17.42 -16.20 4.85
C ASN A 360 -17.18 -14.90 5.62
N LEU A 361 -17.65 -14.82 6.86
CA LEU A 361 -17.44 -13.66 7.72
C LEU A 361 -15.96 -13.47 8.08
N ALA A 362 -15.19 -14.55 8.24
CA ALA A 362 -13.75 -14.50 8.50
C ALA A 362 -12.94 -13.97 7.31
N ILE A 363 -13.28 -14.39 6.09
CA ILE A 363 -12.71 -13.82 4.85
C ILE A 363 -13.07 -12.33 4.75
N CYS A 364 -14.34 -11.99 5.01
CA CYS A 364 -14.82 -10.62 5.02
C CYS A 364 -14.12 -9.76 6.10
N ALA A 365 -13.77 -10.36 7.24
CA ALA A 365 -13.00 -9.76 8.33
C ALA A 365 -11.51 -9.54 8.00
N LYS A 366 -11.07 -9.90 6.78
CA LYS A 366 -9.69 -9.74 6.27
C LYS A 366 -8.68 -10.70 6.89
N ALA A 367 -9.10 -11.90 7.26
CA ALA A 367 -8.15 -13.00 7.43
C ALA A 367 -7.42 -13.26 6.10
N ASP A 368 -6.09 -13.38 6.13
CA ASP A 368 -5.31 -13.64 4.92
C ASP A 368 -5.45 -15.09 4.46
N PHE A 369 -5.72 -16.00 5.39
CA PHE A 369 -6.05 -17.40 5.14
C PHE A 369 -7.17 -17.88 6.05
N VAL A 370 -8.08 -18.67 5.50
CA VAL A 370 -9.19 -19.31 6.24
C VAL A 370 -9.32 -20.75 5.77
N GLN A 371 -9.29 -21.71 6.68
CA GLN A 371 -9.51 -23.13 6.38
C GLN A 371 -10.62 -23.69 7.26
N HIS A 372 -11.52 -24.48 6.66
CA HIS A 372 -12.60 -25.15 7.35
C HIS A 372 -12.21 -26.59 7.70
N ASN A 373 -11.89 -26.88 8.96
CA ASN A 373 -11.43 -28.20 9.41
C ASN A 373 -12.56 -29.15 9.82
N GLY A 374 -13.80 -28.67 9.85
CA GLY A 374 -15.01 -29.48 10.06
C GLY A 374 -15.68 -29.17 11.39
N ASP A 375 -14.91 -29.15 12.47
CA ASP A 375 -15.33 -28.82 13.84
C ASP A 375 -14.90 -27.40 14.28
N HIS A 376 -13.89 -26.83 13.61
CA HIS A 376 -13.41 -25.46 13.80
C HIS A 376 -12.92 -24.86 12.47
N LEU A 377 -12.67 -23.56 12.49
CA LEU A 377 -11.94 -22.86 11.44
C LEU A 377 -10.53 -22.52 11.91
N LEU A 378 -9.55 -22.67 11.03
CA LEU A 378 -8.22 -22.10 11.18
C LEU A 378 -8.17 -20.78 10.43
N LEU A 379 -7.86 -19.69 11.14
CA LEU A 379 -7.63 -18.37 10.55
C LEU A 379 -6.15 -18.04 10.69
N ALA A 380 -5.53 -17.47 9.67
CA ALA A 380 -4.14 -17.00 9.75
C ALA A 380 -3.93 -15.64 9.07
N VAL A 381 -2.89 -14.93 9.51
CA VAL A 381 -2.52 -13.62 8.98
C VAL A 381 -1.04 -13.53 8.61
N GLN A 382 -0.75 -12.70 7.61
CA GLN A 382 0.61 -12.35 7.20
C GLN A 382 1.35 -11.59 8.32
N LYS A 383 2.69 -11.71 8.33
CA LYS A 383 3.53 -10.81 9.13
C LYS A 383 3.27 -9.36 8.73
N GLN A 384 3.33 -8.46 9.70
CA GLN A 384 3.23 -7.02 9.45
C GLN A 384 4.14 -6.24 10.40
N HIS A 385 4.61 -5.10 9.94
CA HIS A 385 5.28 -4.11 10.76
C HIS A 385 4.25 -3.22 11.47
N GLY A 386 4.40 -3.08 12.79
CA GLY A 386 3.52 -2.24 13.61
C GLY A 386 2.07 -2.71 13.66
N THR A 387 1.19 -1.78 14.05
CA THR A 387 -0.21 -2.10 14.40
C THR A 387 -1.16 -2.00 13.21
N VAL A 388 -0.79 -1.23 12.19
CA VAL A 388 -1.55 -1.05 10.95
C VAL A 388 -0.67 -1.51 9.80
N ALA A 389 -1.19 -2.42 8.99
CA ALA A 389 -0.50 -2.90 7.80
C ALA A 389 -0.16 -1.73 6.86
N SER A 390 1.13 -1.53 6.61
CA SER A 390 1.63 -0.68 5.54
C SER A 390 1.96 -1.56 4.34
N VAL A 391 1.52 -1.12 3.15
CA VAL A 391 1.72 -1.87 1.91
C VAL A 391 2.44 -1.03 0.88
N SER A 392 3.37 -1.65 0.16
CA SER A 392 4.02 -1.09 -1.01
C SER A 392 3.35 -1.65 -2.26
N GLN A 393 2.87 -0.76 -3.13
CA GLN A 393 2.18 -1.12 -4.36
C GLN A 393 3.20 -1.35 -5.48
N PHE A 394 3.18 -2.55 -6.06
CA PHE A 394 3.85 -2.90 -7.31
C PHE A 394 2.78 -3.08 -8.40
N ALA A 395 3.20 -3.16 -9.67
CA ALA A 395 2.28 -3.18 -10.81
C ALA A 395 1.26 -4.34 -10.78
N LYS A 396 1.67 -5.51 -10.28
CA LYS A 396 0.80 -6.72 -10.21
C LYS A 396 0.45 -7.19 -8.81
N ALA A 397 1.17 -6.73 -7.79
CA ALA A 397 0.98 -7.20 -6.42
C ALA A 397 1.26 -6.11 -5.39
N ALA A 398 0.69 -6.28 -4.20
CA ALA A 398 1.04 -5.46 -3.03
C ALA A 398 1.90 -6.30 -2.07
N LEU A 399 2.97 -5.71 -1.56
CA LEU A 399 3.81 -6.32 -0.53
C LEU A 399 3.56 -5.63 0.81
N VAL A 400 3.34 -6.43 1.86
CA VAL A 400 3.16 -5.95 3.23
C VAL A 400 4.53 -5.70 3.84
N ARG A 401 4.74 -4.52 4.42
CA ARG A 401 5.94 -4.23 5.21
C ARG A 401 5.96 -5.10 6.45
N VAL A 402 7.10 -5.71 6.75
CA VAL A 402 7.28 -6.60 7.91
C VAL A 402 8.41 -6.12 8.82
N GLU A 403 8.46 -6.71 10.02
CA GLU A 403 9.59 -6.57 10.94
C GLU A 403 10.20 -7.96 11.19
N PRO A 404 11.50 -8.16 10.95
CA PRO A 404 12.16 -9.43 11.26
C PRO A 404 12.22 -9.70 12.77
N PRO A 405 12.32 -10.96 13.21
CA PRO A 405 12.71 -11.31 14.59
C PRO A 405 13.97 -10.57 15.01
N THR A 406 14.06 -10.22 16.29
CA THR A 406 15.15 -9.39 16.83
C THR A 406 16.53 -9.95 16.44
N ILE A 407 16.71 -11.27 16.52
CA ILE A 407 17.97 -11.95 16.16
C ILE A 407 18.34 -11.85 14.67
N LYS A 408 17.38 -11.62 13.78
CA LYS A 408 17.58 -11.50 12.32
C LYS A 408 17.62 -10.05 11.82
N GLN A 409 17.41 -9.06 12.69
CA GLN A 409 17.42 -7.65 12.30
C GLN A 409 18.73 -7.24 11.62
N HIS A 410 19.87 -7.77 12.07
CA HIS A 410 21.19 -7.49 11.51
C HIS A 410 21.33 -7.81 10.01
N LEU A 411 20.49 -8.71 9.45
CA LEU A 411 20.53 -9.06 8.03
C LEU A 411 20.04 -7.93 7.11
N VAL A 412 19.15 -7.08 7.61
CA VAL A 412 18.48 -6.01 6.85
C VAL A 412 18.65 -4.62 7.49
N GLN A 413 19.53 -4.54 8.48
CA GLN A 413 19.81 -3.32 9.24
C GLN A 413 20.44 -2.28 8.32
N LEU A 414 19.83 -1.10 8.27
CA LEU A 414 20.42 0.05 7.59
C LEU A 414 21.56 0.61 8.43
N PRO A 415 22.60 1.20 7.81
CA PRO A 415 23.64 1.92 8.52
C PRO A 415 23.12 3.03 9.44
N ASP A 416 23.83 3.31 10.53
CA ASP A 416 23.39 4.23 11.60
C ASP A 416 23.16 5.70 11.17
N TYR A 417 23.63 6.09 9.99
CA TYR A 417 23.43 7.43 9.45
C TYR A 417 22.06 7.62 8.76
N PHE A 418 21.28 6.54 8.58
CA PHE A 418 19.91 6.64 8.09
C PHE A 418 18.98 7.10 9.21
N SER A 419 18.09 8.04 8.89
CA SER A 419 17.06 8.55 9.81
C SER A 419 15.84 7.63 9.87
N GLU A 420 15.01 7.77 10.90
CA GLU A 420 13.71 7.10 10.98
C GLU A 420 12.81 7.36 9.76
N ALA A 421 12.91 8.54 9.15
CA ALA A 421 12.19 8.87 7.93
C ALA A 421 12.67 8.00 6.75
N ASP A 422 13.96 7.71 6.67
CA ASP A 422 14.52 6.85 5.63
C ASP A 422 14.11 5.39 5.82
N HIS A 423 14.06 4.92 7.08
CA HIS A 423 13.52 3.61 7.43
C HIS A 423 12.05 3.44 7.00
N ALA A 424 11.29 4.53 6.89
CA ALA A 424 9.92 4.48 6.37
C ALA A 424 9.85 4.36 4.85
N GLN A 425 10.80 4.96 4.12
CA GLN A 425 10.87 4.94 2.66
C GLN A 425 11.50 3.67 2.11
N LEU A 426 12.32 3.02 2.91
CA LEU A 426 12.92 1.72 2.63
C LEU A 426 12.22 0.68 3.51
N PRO A 427 11.10 0.07 3.07
CA PRO A 427 10.45 -1.00 3.80
C PRO A 427 11.21 -2.32 3.68
N VAL A 428 11.03 -3.20 4.66
CA VAL A 428 11.47 -4.61 4.62
C VAL A 428 10.24 -5.47 4.27
N PHE A 429 10.46 -6.48 3.44
CA PHE A 429 9.46 -7.47 3.03
C PHE A 429 9.89 -8.89 3.42
N ASP A 430 8.92 -9.80 3.44
CA ASP A 430 9.11 -11.24 3.67
C ASP A 430 8.87 -11.99 2.35
N SER A 431 9.87 -12.74 1.88
CA SER A 431 9.81 -13.49 0.64
C SER A 431 9.28 -14.91 0.78
N ALA A 432 9.21 -15.47 1.99
CA ALA A 432 9.05 -16.92 2.16
C ALA A 432 7.74 -17.45 1.56
N GLY A 433 7.88 -18.43 0.66
CA GLY A 433 6.75 -19.07 -0.02
C GLY A 433 6.09 -18.20 -1.10
N ARG A 434 6.72 -17.07 -1.45
CA ARG A 434 6.20 -16.05 -2.38
C ARG A 434 7.18 -15.77 -3.52
N GLU A 435 8.20 -16.59 -3.70
CA GLU A 435 9.25 -16.42 -4.72
C GLU A 435 8.66 -16.38 -6.14
N GLU A 436 7.57 -17.12 -6.37
CA GLU A 436 6.86 -17.17 -7.65
C GLU A 436 5.83 -16.03 -7.85
N LEU A 437 5.64 -15.16 -6.86
CA LEU A 437 4.71 -14.05 -6.96
C LEU A 437 5.17 -13.07 -8.04
N GLU A 438 4.34 -12.87 -9.07
CA GLU A 438 4.55 -11.83 -10.07
C GLU A 438 4.28 -10.44 -9.46
N ILE A 439 5.33 -9.62 -9.37
CA ILE A 439 5.24 -8.25 -8.84
C ILE A 439 5.14 -7.21 -9.95
N ALA A 440 5.69 -7.50 -11.13
CA ALA A 440 5.54 -6.73 -12.35
C ALA A 440 5.48 -7.69 -13.55
N ARG A 441 5.29 -7.15 -14.76
CA ARG A 441 5.26 -7.99 -15.97
C ARG A 441 6.62 -8.69 -16.14
N HIS A 442 6.60 -9.99 -16.44
CA HIS A 442 7.81 -10.82 -16.57
C HIS A 442 8.73 -10.85 -15.34
N THR A 443 8.25 -10.39 -14.17
CA THR A 443 9.08 -10.09 -13.02
C THR A 443 8.51 -10.76 -11.78
N LYS A 444 9.24 -11.75 -11.26
CA LYS A 444 8.89 -12.48 -10.04
C LYS A 444 9.64 -11.92 -8.83
N LEU A 445 9.05 -12.08 -7.65
CA LEU A 445 9.68 -11.65 -6.39
C LEU A 445 11.03 -12.33 -6.18
N GLY A 446 11.10 -13.64 -6.41
CA GLY A 446 12.29 -14.46 -6.19
C GLY A 446 13.53 -14.02 -6.97
N TYR A 447 13.36 -13.23 -8.04
CA TYR A 447 14.48 -12.69 -8.81
C TYR A 447 15.35 -11.71 -8.01
N PHE A 448 14.78 -11.05 -7.00
CA PHE A 448 15.47 -10.02 -6.23
C PHE A 448 15.82 -10.43 -4.81
N VAL A 449 15.44 -11.63 -4.40
CA VAL A 449 15.63 -12.10 -3.02
C VAL A 449 16.99 -12.77 -2.88
N SER A 450 17.67 -12.56 -1.75
CA SER A 450 18.90 -13.29 -1.45
C SER A 450 18.59 -14.75 -1.08
N PRO A 451 19.36 -15.74 -1.57
CA PRO A 451 19.17 -17.14 -1.18
C PRO A 451 19.48 -17.39 0.31
N HIS A 452 20.18 -16.47 0.98
CA HIS A 452 20.56 -16.59 2.40
C HIS A 452 19.63 -15.82 3.34
N SER A 453 18.60 -15.14 2.82
CA SER A 453 17.68 -14.36 3.65
C SER A 453 16.24 -14.39 3.15
N ARG A 454 15.34 -14.65 4.11
CA ARG A 454 13.90 -14.48 3.97
C ARG A 454 13.46 -13.02 3.90
N TYR A 455 14.23 -12.12 4.52
CA TYR A 455 13.90 -10.71 4.62
C TYR A 455 14.74 -9.89 3.65
N PHE A 456 14.10 -8.98 2.93
CA PHE A 456 14.75 -8.21 1.88
C PHE A 456 14.09 -6.84 1.69
N ARG A 457 14.75 -5.97 0.92
CA ARG A 457 14.21 -4.69 0.45
C ARG A 457 14.12 -4.71 -1.06
N LEU A 458 13.13 -4.04 -1.62
CA LEU A 458 12.99 -3.89 -3.07
C LEU A 458 12.25 -2.60 -3.41
N SER A 459 12.89 -1.75 -4.21
CA SER A 459 12.24 -0.62 -4.84
C SER A 459 11.33 -1.09 -5.99
N ARG A 460 10.11 -0.58 -6.06
CA ARG A 460 9.20 -0.86 -7.20
C ARG A 460 9.83 -0.46 -8.54
N HIS A 461 10.59 0.63 -8.55
CA HIS A 461 11.22 1.17 -9.75
C HIS A 461 12.29 0.23 -10.30
N VAL A 462 12.95 -0.56 -9.43
CA VAL A 462 13.88 -1.61 -9.83
C VAL A 462 13.15 -2.75 -10.55
N ALA A 463 12.02 -3.20 -10.00
CA ALA A 463 11.20 -4.23 -10.63
C ALA A 463 10.64 -3.75 -11.99
N ASP A 464 10.16 -2.50 -12.06
CA ASP A 464 9.62 -1.90 -13.29
C ASP A 464 10.73 -1.70 -14.35
N CYS A 465 11.93 -1.27 -13.95
CA CYS A 465 13.10 -1.23 -14.82
C CYS A 465 13.40 -2.60 -15.45
N PHE A 466 13.46 -3.68 -14.65
CA PHE A 466 13.67 -5.02 -15.20
C PHE A 466 12.54 -5.44 -16.16
N SER A 467 11.28 -5.15 -15.81
CA SER A 467 10.12 -5.40 -16.68
C SER A 467 10.28 -4.73 -18.04
N THR A 468 10.61 -3.43 -18.07
CA THR A 468 10.77 -2.69 -19.33
C THR A 468 11.93 -3.19 -20.19
N LEU A 469 13.00 -3.71 -19.57
CA LEU A 469 14.10 -4.34 -20.30
C LEU A 469 13.66 -5.65 -20.96
N GLN A 470 12.94 -6.50 -20.25
CA GLN A 470 12.44 -7.75 -20.83
C GLN A 470 11.38 -7.49 -21.91
N ASP A 471 10.50 -6.50 -21.70
CA ASP A 471 9.47 -6.11 -22.66
C ASP A 471 10.07 -5.69 -24.01
N TYR A 472 11.22 -5.01 -24.01
CA TYR A 472 11.92 -4.63 -25.24
C TYR A 472 12.29 -5.87 -26.09
N PHE A 473 12.86 -6.89 -25.46
CA PHE A 473 13.24 -8.12 -26.15
C PHE A 473 12.03 -8.94 -26.59
N ASP A 474 10.96 -8.95 -25.78
CA ASP A 474 9.72 -9.66 -26.14
C ASP A 474 9.04 -9.03 -27.37
N GLN A 475 9.06 -7.71 -27.49
CA GLN A 475 8.52 -6.99 -28.66
C GLN A 475 9.31 -7.28 -29.95
N ARG A 476 10.61 -7.60 -29.83
CA ARG A 476 11.51 -7.85 -30.97
C ARG A 476 11.78 -9.33 -31.23
N LYS A 477 11.13 -10.23 -30.48
CA LYS A 477 11.35 -11.69 -30.56
C LYS A 477 11.25 -12.26 -31.98
N ASP A 478 10.32 -11.74 -32.79
CA ASP A 478 10.09 -12.22 -34.15
C ASP A 478 11.19 -11.75 -35.14
N THR A 479 11.88 -10.66 -34.82
CA THR A 479 12.91 -10.05 -35.67
C THR A 479 14.31 -10.48 -35.22
N ASP A 480 14.58 -10.40 -33.93
CA ASP A 480 15.90 -10.60 -33.33
C ASP A 480 16.06 -11.99 -32.71
N GLY A 481 15.01 -12.82 -32.72
CA GLY A 481 14.96 -14.10 -32.02
C GLY A 481 14.66 -13.96 -30.52
N LEU A 482 14.43 -15.09 -29.85
CA LEU A 482 14.08 -15.10 -28.42
C LEU A 482 15.30 -14.74 -27.56
N VAL A 483 15.16 -13.68 -26.76
CA VAL A 483 16.12 -13.28 -25.71
C VAL A 483 15.38 -13.21 -24.38
N ARG A 484 15.88 -13.94 -23.39
CA ARG A 484 15.37 -13.89 -22.02
C ARG A 484 16.46 -13.38 -21.09
N LEU A 485 16.12 -12.42 -20.25
CA LEU A 485 17.01 -11.89 -19.23
C LEU A 485 16.80 -12.66 -17.93
N GLU A 486 17.90 -12.90 -17.22
CA GLU A 486 17.87 -13.41 -15.85
C GLU A 486 18.51 -12.41 -14.89
N VAL A 487 17.90 -12.25 -13.72
CA VAL A 487 18.49 -11.51 -12.61
C VAL A 487 19.46 -12.45 -11.90
N VAL A 488 20.75 -12.13 -11.98
CA VAL A 488 21.83 -12.89 -11.33
C VAL A 488 21.84 -12.63 -9.83
N ARG A 489 21.49 -11.40 -9.43
CA ARG A 489 21.52 -10.94 -8.05
C ARG A 489 20.66 -9.69 -7.89
N GLY A 490 19.86 -9.62 -6.83
CA GLY A 490 19.11 -8.44 -6.46
C GLY A 490 19.58 -7.85 -5.13
N PHE A 491 18.72 -7.96 -4.12
CA PHE A 491 19.00 -7.55 -2.75
C PHE A 491 20.19 -8.32 -2.16
N LEU A 492 20.98 -7.62 -1.34
CA LEU A 492 22.05 -8.20 -0.53
C LEU A 492 21.77 -7.92 0.93
N THR A 493 21.96 -8.93 1.79
CA THR A 493 22.02 -8.70 3.23
C THR A 493 23.29 -7.92 3.60
N THR A 494 23.29 -7.31 4.79
CA THR A 494 24.46 -6.60 5.30
C THR A 494 25.71 -7.49 5.33
N PRO A 495 25.68 -8.74 5.85
CA PRO A 495 26.84 -9.64 5.81
C PRO A 495 27.29 -9.99 4.39
N GLU A 496 26.37 -10.35 3.48
CA GLU A 496 26.73 -10.71 2.10
C GLU A 496 27.39 -9.54 1.36
N ARG A 497 26.91 -8.31 1.56
CA ARG A 497 27.55 -7.12 1.01
C ARG A 497 28.98 -7.00 1.52
N ASP A 498 29.19 -7.10 2.83
CA ASP A 498 30.50 -6.88 3.45
C ASP A 498 31.52 -7.97 3.07
N GLU A 499 31.05 -9.19 2.83
CA GLU A 499 31.87 -10.30 2.33
C GLU A 499 32.23 -10.15 0.85
N THR A 500 31.33 -9.61 0.03
CA THR A 500 31.49 -9.61 -1.44
C THR A 500 31.98 -8.30 -2.02
N LEU A 501 31.75 -7.17 -1.35
CA LEU A 501 32.03 -5.83 -1.84
C LEU A 501 32.91 -5.06 -0.86
N ARG A 502 33.94 -4.39 -1.39
CA ARG A 502 34.72 -3.43 -0.60
C ARG A 502 33.92 -2.14 -0.43
N ALA A 503 34.12 -1.44 0.69
CA ALA A 503 33.47 -0.15 0.94
C ALA A 503 33.71 0.93 -0.16
N THR A 504 34.78 0.79 -0.94
CA THR A 504 35.10 1.67 -2.08
C THR A 504 34.39 1.28 -3.39
N ASP A 505 33.71 0.13 -3.44
CA ASP A 505 33.01 -0.36 -4.63
C ASP A 505 31.76 0.51 -4.89
N SER A 506 31.51 0.85 -6.15
CA SER A 506 30.37 1.68 -6.54
C SER A 506 29.01 1.01 -6.38
N ARG A 507 28.99 -0.28 -6.05
CA ARG A 507 27.80 -1.10 -5.76
C ARG A 507 27.50 -1.24 -4.27
N TYR A 508 28.39 -0.74 -3.40
CA TYR A 508 28.40 -1.10 -1.98
C TYR A 508 27.08 -0.77 -1.28
N ALA A 509 26.52 0.42 -1.50
CA ALA A 509 25.35 0.87 -0.74
C ALA A 509 24.02 0.29 -1.24
N SER A 510 23.78 0.33 -2.55
CA SER A 510 22.50 0.09 -3.22
C SER A 510 21.90 -1.31 -3.06
N GLY A 511 22.73 -2.36 -2.96
CA GLY A 511 22.28 -3.75 -2.78
C GLY A 511 21.49 -3.95 -1.49
N ILE A 512 21.96 -3.37 -0.38
CA ILE A 512 21.28 -3.46 0.92
C ILE A 512 20.05 -2.54 1.02
N LEU A 513 19.90 -1.59 0.08
CA LEU A 513 18.75 -0.68 0.01
C LEU A 513 17.63 -1.27 -0.86
N GLY A 514 17.87 -2.39 -1.56
CA GLY A 514 16.92 -2.95 -2.52
C GLY A 514 16.77 -2.10 -3.78
N GLN A 515 17.81 -1.33 -4.12
CA GLN A 515 17.81 -0.34 -5.20
C GLN A 515 18.65 -0.78 -6.40
N SER A 516 19.11 -2.03 -6.44
CA SER A 516 19.97 -2.56 -7.50
C SER A 516 19.63 -3.98 -7.90
N PHE A 517 20.09 -4.35 -9.09
CA PHE A 517 20.15 -5.73 -9.56
C PHE A 517 21.28 -5.94 -10.56
N GLU A 518 21.72 -7.17 -10.72
CA GLU A 518 22.67 -7.63 -11.73
C GLU A 518 21.91 -8.52 -12.73
N VAL A 519 22.07 -8.27 -14.03
CA VAL A 519 21.31 -8.92 -15.11
C VAL A 519 22.23 -9.40 -16.23
N ARG A 520 21.85 -10.49 -16.88
CA ARG A 520 22.46 -10.98 -18.13
C ARG A 520 21.43 -11.72 -18.98
N ALA A 521 21.79 -12.07 -20.21
CA ALA A 521 20.98 -12.96 -21.02
C ALA A 521 21.06 -14.40 -20.48
N ASP A 522 19.91 -15.05 -20.30
CA ASP A 522 19.80 -16.45 -19.92
C ASP A 522 20.23 -17.32 -21.11
N SER A 523 21.41 -17.93 -20.98
CA SER A 523 21.99 -18.80 -22.00
C SER A 523 21.18 -20.08 -22.31
N SER A 524 20.28 -20.48 -21.41
CA SER A 524 19.44 -21.67 -21.57
C SER A 524 18.13 -21.40 -22.32
N GLN A 525 17.63 -20.17 -22.24
CA GLN A 525 16.35 -19.77 -22.83
C GLN A 525 16.51 -18.82 -24.04
N SER A 526 17.68 -18.20 -24.19
CA SER A 526 17.96 -17.30 -25.30
C SER A 526 18.48 -18.07 -26.51
N ILE A 527 17.86 -17.84 -27.67
CA ILE A 527 18.31 -18.38 -28.97
C ILE A 527 19.35 -17.43 -29.59
N THR A 528 19.23 -16.14 -29.30
CA THR A 528 20.11 -15.10 -29.82
C THR A 528 21.09 -14.63 -28.76
N ASN A 529 22.37 -14.57 -29.12
CA ASN A 529 23.41 -14.02 -28.25
C ASN A 529 23.35 -12.48 -28.28
N VAL A 530 22.99 -11.89 -27.14
CA VAL A 530 23.02 -10.43 -26.94
C VAL A 530 24.25 -10.07 -26.11
N SER A 531 25.03 -9.09 -26.57
CA SER A 531 26.21 -8.63 -25.82
C SER A 531 25.83 -7.90 -24.53
N LEU A 532 26.63 -8.05 -23.47
CA LEU A 532 26.43 -7.32 -22.21
C LEU A 532 26.48 -5.79 -22.41
N ALA A 533 27.27 -5.30 -23.38
CA ALA A 533 27.30 -3.88 -23.73
C ALA A 533 25.95 -3.39 -24.29
N ALA A 534 25.23 -4.23 -25.06
CA ALA A 534 23.89 -3.90 -25.55
C ALA A 534 22.87 -3.88 -24.40
N ILE A 535 22.94 -4.82 -23.46
CA ILE A 535 22.10 -4.82 -22.26
C ILE A 535 22.35 -3.56 -21.42
N ALA A 536 23.62 -3.18 -21.21
CA ALA A 536 23.99 -1.96 -20.49
C ALA A 536 23.46 -0.68 -21.16
N ARG A 537 23.54 -0.62 -22.50
CA ARG A 537 22.95 0.47 -23.29
C ARG A 537 21.44 0.56 -23.06
N LEU A 538 20.75 -0.57 -23.18
CA LEU A 538 19.31 -0.67 -23.00
C LEU A 538 18.90 -0.31 -21.56
N ALA A 539 19.68 -0.69 -20.55
CA ALA A 539 19.47 -0.30 -19.16
C ALA A 539 19.43 1.23 -19.00
N VAL A 540 20.39 1.96 -19.58
CA VAL A 540 20.37 3.43 -19.54
C VAL A 540 19.14 3.99 -20.26
N ILE A 541 18.75 3.44 -21.40
CA ILE A 541 17.61 3.93 -22.17
C ILE A 541 16.27 3.68 -21.45
N ARG A 542 16.07 2.47 -20.91
CA ARG A 542 14.78 2.01 -20.40
C ARG A 542 14.59 2.24 -18.91
N CYS A 543 15.64 2.14 -18.10
CA CYS A 543 15.53 2.29 -16.66
C CYS A 543 15.64 3.74 -16.18
N THR A 544 16.34 4.62 -16.92
CA THR A 544 16.43 6.03 -16.55
C THR A 544 15.06 6.70 -16.39
N PRO A 545 14.09 6.54 -17.31
CA PRO A 545 12.74 7.09 -17.12
C PRO A 545 12.03 6.51 -15.89
N GLU A 546 12.23 5.24 -15.58
CA GLU A 546 11.63 4.60 -14.41
C GLU A 546 12.21 5.11 -13.10
N PHE A 547 13.52 5.35 -13.05
CA PHE A 547 14.21 5.87 -11.86
C PHE A 547 13.97 7.36 -11.66
N LYS A 548 13.80 8.12 -12.75
CA LYS A 548 13.40 9.54 -12.70
C LYS A 548 12.06 9.74 -11.98
N LYS A 549 11.11 8.80 -12.08
CA LYS A 549 9.83 8.86 -11.33
C LYS A 549 10.02 8.83 -9.81
N ALA A 550 11.21 8.48 -9.33
CA ALA A 550 11.62 8.48 -7.93
C ALA A 550 12.71 9.52 -7.64
N ASP A 551 12.81 10.57 -8.48
CA ASP A 551 13.83 11.61 -8.38
C ASP A 551 15.27 11.07 -8.29
N SER A 552 15.52 9.93 -8.93
CA SER A 552 16.81 9.24 -8.94
C SER A 552 17.40 9.18 -10.34
N GLU A 553 18.72 9.25 -10.42
CA GLU A 553 19.51 8.94 -11.61
C GLU A 553 19.92 7.45 -11.61
N ILE A 554 20.71 7.02 -12.60
CA ILE A 554 21.07 5.62 -12.82
C ILE A 554 22.57 5.36 -12.68
N GLY A 555 22.93 4.26 -12.03
CA GLY A 555 24.25 3.66 -12.15
C GLY A 555 24.24 2.43 -13.04
N VAL A 556 25.22 2.32 -13.93
CA VAL A 556 25.40 1.13 -14.78
C VAL A 556 26.86 0.67 -14.76
N GLY A 557 27.07 -0.59 -14.36
CA GLY A 557 28.38 -1.24 -14.29
C GLY A 557 28.48 -2.40 -15.28
N LEU A 558 29.47 -2.37 -16.19
CA LEU A 558 29.69 -3.44 -17.17
C LEU A 558 30.79 -4.41 -16.72
N TYR A 559 30.41 -5.62 -16.29
CA TYR A 559 31.31 -6.69 -15.86
C TYR A 559 31.45 -7.78 -16.93
N HIS A 560 32.37 -8.72 -16.73
CA HIS A 560 32.69 -9.75 -17.74
C HIS A 560 31.53 -10.71 -18.02
N ASP A 561 30.65 -10.94 -17.05
CA ASP A 561 29.58 -11.94 -17.10
C ASP A 561 28.18 -11.37 -16.84
N ARG A 562 28.08 -10.08 -16.51
CA ARG A 562 26.81 -9.43 -16.14
C ARG A 562 26.86 -7.90 -16.26
N VAL A 563 25.67 -7.30 -16.26
CA VAL A 563 25.46 -5.85 -16.16
C VAL A 563 24.85 -5.55 -14.81
N TYR A 564 25.44 -4.61 -14.09
CA TYR A 564 24.92 -4.08 -12.83
C TYR A 564 24.11 -2.80 -13.11
N VAL A 565 22.93 -2.68 -12.50
CA VAL A 565 22.04 -1.53 -12.63
C VAL A 565 21.53 -1.11 -11.25
N ASP A 566 21.56 0.19 -10.94
CA ASP A 566 20.96 0.70 -9.71
C ASP A 566 20.45 2.15 -9.78
N MET A 567 19.65 2.50 -8.77
CA MET A 567 19.21 3.87 -8.49
C MET A 567 20.26 4.60 -7.66
N ARG A 568 20.51 5.89 -7.95
CA ARG A 568 21.46 6.74 -7.21
C ARG A 568 21.24 8.23 -7.51
N ASP A 569 21.88 9.09 -6.74
CA ASP A 569 21.72 10.55 -6.89
C ASP A 569 22.39 11.13 -8.14
N THR A 570 23.41 10.46 -8.68
CA THR A 570 24.17 10.95 -9.83
C THR A 570 24.49 9.83 -10.80
N PHE A 571 24.38 10.13 -12.09
CA PHE A 571 24.64 9.22 -13.17
C PHE A 571 26.09 8.76 -13.10
N LYS A 572 26.26 7.45 -13.12
CA LYS A 572 27.60 6.86 -13.11
C LYS A 572 27.64 5.63 -13.97
N PHE A 573 28.46 5.70 -15.00
CA PHE A 573 28.85 4.54 -15.79
C PHE A 573 30.27 4.10 -15.44
N TRP A 574 30.48 2.81 -15.23
CA TRP A 574 31.82 2.23 -15.06
C TRP A 574 31.92 0.88 -15.77
N ASN A 575 33.10 0.57 -16.30
CA ASN A 575 33.34 -0.64 -17.09
C ASN A 575 34.59 -1.38 -16.60
N PRO A 576 34.51 -2.16 -15.51
CA PRO A 576 35.62 -2.97 -15.03
C PRO A 576 36.04 -4.05 -16.03
N SER A 577 35.14 -4.49 -16.92
CA SER A 577 35.44 -5.54 -17.88
C SER A 577 36.41 -5.13 -19.00
N GLY A 578 36.57 -3.82 -19.23
CA GLY A 578 37.31 -3.29 -20.37
C GLY A 578 36.69 -3.64 -21.74
N SER A 579 35.49 -4.22 -21.79
CA SER A 579 34.82 -4.64 -23.02
C SER A 579 33.98 -3.51 -23.60
N PHE A 580 34.04 -3.30 -24.92
CA PHE A 580 33.31 -2.23 -25.62
C PHE A 580 32.30 -2.80 -26.63
N SER A 581 31.34 -1.96 -27.05
CA SER A 581 30.40 -2.32 -28.11
C SER A 581 31.07 -2.22 -29.49
N THR A 582 30.47 -2.82 -30.52
CA THR A 582 30.93 -2.69 -31.91
C THR A 582 30.90 -1.25 -32.44
N GLN A 583 30.12 -0.37 -31.80
CA GLN A 583 29.95 1.03 -32.18
C GLN A 583 31.01 1.96 -31.58
N VAL A 584 31.77 1.50 -30.57
CA VAL A 584 32.68 2.37 -29.81
C VAL A 584 34.04 1.72 -29.60
N LYS A 585 35.13 2.44 -29.86
CA LYS A 585 36.49 1.86 -29.93
C LYS A 585 37.37 2.21 -28.73
N SER A 586 36.94 3.10 -27.84
CA SER A 586 37.69 3.47 -26.64
C SER A 586 36.81 3.68 -25.39
N ALA A 587 37.44 3.60 -24.21
CA ALA A 587 36.75 3.84 -22.93
C ALA A 587 36.20 5.26 -22.78
N ALA A 588 36.92 6.25 -23.31
CA ALA A 588 36.49 7.65 -23.26
C ALA A 588 35.25 7.89 -24.13
N GLU A 589 35.27 7.39 -25.37
CA GLU A 589 34.12 7.46 -26.28
C GLU A 589 32.90 6.74 -25.68
N PHE A 590 33.11 5.59 -25.03
CA PHE A 590 31.98 4.82 -24.50
C PHE A 590 31.34 5.53 -23.32
N ARG A 591 32.13 6.20 -22.48
CA ARG A 591 31.62 7.02 -21.39
C ARG A 591 30.80 8.21 -21.90
N VAL A 592 31.30 8.90 -22.94
CA VAL A 592 30.57 10.02 -23.57
C VAL A 592 29.27 9.53 -24.19
N TYR A 593 29.30 8.39 -24.87
CA TYR A 593 28.13 7.77 -25.47
C TYR A 593 27.06 7.43 -24.42
N MET A 594 27.45 6.76 -23.32
CA MET A 594 26.51 6.42 -22.24
C MET A 594 25.93 7.67 -21.55
N GLN A 595 26.73 8.74 -21.41
CA GLN A 595 26.25 10.03 -20.89
C GLN A 595 25.20 10.67 -21.82
N GLN A 596 25.43 10.66 -23.13
CA GLN A 596 24.47 11.19 -24.10
C GLN A 596 23.13 10.43 -24.07
N LEU A 597 23.19 9.09 -23.97
CA LEU A 597 22.00 8.27 -23.82
C LEU A 597 21.25 8.58 -22.53
N PHE A 598 21.98 8.74 -21.42
CA PHE A 598 21.39 9.14 -20.16
C PHE A 598 20.70 10.50 -20.27
N GLU A 599 21.36 11.53 -20.80
CA GLU A 599 20.78 12.87 -20.94
C GLU A 599 19.53 12.86 -21.84
N ALA A 600 19.55 12.05 -22.91
CA ALA A 600 18.40 11.87 -23.77
C ALA A 600 17.23 11.19 -23.03
N ALA A 601 17.50 10.09 -22.33
CA ALA A 601 16.50 9.36 -21.57
C ALA A 601 15.94 10.16 -20.39
N TYR A 602 16.79 10.84 -19.63
CA TYR A 602 16.44 11.65 -18.46
C TYR A 602 15.67 12.92 -18.85
N GLY A 603 16.09 13.57 -19.93
CA GLY A 603 15.38 14.71 -20.52
C GLY A 603 14.07 14.32 -21.21
N SER A 604 13.68 13.04 -21.18
CA SER A 604 12.58 12.48 -21.94
C SER A 604 12.64 12.87 -23.43
N ARG A 605 13.84 13.12 -23.97
CA ARG A 605 14.04 13.42 -25.40
C ARG A 605 13.76 12.15 -26.20
N ILE A 606 13.39 12.33 -27.46
CA ILE A 606 13.29 11.22 -28.41
C ILE A 606 14.71 10.64 -28.50
N ILE A 607 14.88 9.39 -28.08
CA ILE A 607 16.14 8.68 -28.24
C ILE A 607 16.09 8.16 -29.67
N ASP A 608 17.08 8.54 -30.49
CA ASP A 608 17.17 8.09 -31.87
C ASP A 608 16.95 6.57 -31.93
N PRO A 609 16.09 6.07 -32.85
CA PRO A 609 15.84 4.65 -32.98
C PRO A 609 17.17 3.91 -33.14
N ASP A 610 17.30 2.76 -32.47
CA ASP A 610 18.53 1.94 -32.44
C ASP A 610 19.10 1.64 -33.86
N LEU A 611 18.22 1.69 -34.87
CA LEU A 611 18.49 1.54 -36.29
C LEU A 611 17.74 2.65 -37.08
N PRO A 612 18.32 3.85 -37.26
CA PRO A 612 17.65 4.98 -37.90
C PRO A 612 17.12 4.68 -39.28
N ALA A 613 17.88 3.93 -40.09
CA ALA A 613 17.49 3.54 -41.44
C ALA A 613 16.27 2.59 -41.49
N GLU A 614 16.07 1.78 -40.44
CA GLU A 614 14.94 0.85 -40.37
C GLU A 614 13.68 1.56 -39.86
N ALA A 615 13.83 2.47 -38.89
CA ALA A 615 12.75 3.32 -38.43
C ALA A 615 12.25 4.27 -39.52
N GLU A 616 13.15 4.86 -40.31
CA GLU A 616 12.79 5.69 -41.46
C GLU A 616 12.10 4.89 -42.57
N ALA A 617 12.52 3.63 -42.80
CA ALA A 617 11.89 2.74 -43.77
C ALA A 617 10.52 2.18 -43.33
N LEU A 618 10.21 2.21 -42.03
CA LEU A 618 8.96 1.72 -41.44
C LEU A 618 8.01 2.84 -41.00
N ALA A 619 8.44 4.10 -41.09
CA ALA A 619 7.62 5.27 -40.78
C ALA A 619 6.51 5.42 -41.84
N ASP A 620 5.26 5.53 -41.40
CA ASP A 620 4.11 5.84 -42.24
C ASP A 620 3.69 7.29 -41.93
N PRO A 621 4.25 8.29 -42.64
CA PRO A 621 3.98 9.69 -42.33
C PRO A 621 2.49 10.00 -42.58
N PRO A 622 1.82 10.68 -41.65
CA PRO A 622 0.40 11.01 -41.80
C PRO A 622 0.16 11.87 -43.05
N ALA A 623 -0.91 11.56 -43.79
CA ALA A 623 -1.24 12.23 -45.04
C ALA A 623 -2.20 13.42 -44.82
N ARG A 624 -2.21 14.37 -45.77
CA ARG A 624 -3.22 15.43 -45.81
C ARG A 624 -4.57 14.88 -46.28
N GLN A 625 -5.66 15.49 -45.82
CA GLN A 625 -7.01 15.20 -46.32
C GLN A 625 -7.06 15.36 -47.85
N SER A 626 -7.61 14.37 -48.55
CA SER A 626 -7.61 14.31 -50.01
C SER A 626 -8.69 13.36 -50.53
N PRO A 627 -9.37 13.69 -51.65
CA PRO A 627 -10.29 12.77 -52.32
C PRO A 627 -9.62 11.48 -52.84
N LEU A 628 -8.29 11.51 -53.02
CA LEU A 628 -7.51 10.38 -53.54
C LEU A 628 -6.87 9.52 -52.45
N TYR A 629 -7.00 9.93 -51.18
CA TYR A 629 -6.41 9.19 -50.08
C TYR A 629 -7.01 7.80 -49.99
N ARG A 630 -6.19 6.77 -49.77
CA ARG A 630 -6.66 5.44 -49.41
C ARG A 630 -5.68 4.87 -48.41
N TYR A 631 -6.20 4.52 -47.23
CA TYR A 631 -5.39 3.92 -46.19
C TYR A 631 -4.78 2.62 -46.70
N THR A 632 -3.46 2.49 -46.56
CA THR A 632 -2.73 1.27 -46.88
C THR A 632 -2.14 0.74 -45.59
N HIS A 633 -2.48 -0.49 -45.24
CA HIS A 633 -1.94 -1.12 -44.04
C HIS A 633 -0.41 -1.22 -44.12
N PRO A 634 0.32 -0.84 -43.07
CA PRO A 634 1.77 -1.03 -43.01
C PRO A 634 2.17 -2.49 -43.23
N GLU A 635 3.35 -2.75 -43.81
CA GLU A 635 3.81 -4.11 -44.17
C GLU A 635 3.80 -5.08 -42.97
N ARG A 636 4.00 -4.57 -41.74
CA ARG A 636 3.86 -5.35 -40.50
C ARG A 636 2.43 -5.91 -40.29
N VAL A 637 1.41 -5.11 -40.57
CA VAL A 637 -0.01 -5.52 -40.47
C VAL A 637 -0.34 -6.48 -41.59
N LEU A 638 0.14 -6.22 -42.82
CA LEU A 638 -0.03 -7.12 -43.96
C LEU A 638 0.63 -8.49 -43.70
N ARG A 639 1.83 -8.52 -43.13
CA ARG A 639 2.52 -9.75 -42.73
C ARG A 639 1.77 -10.51 -41.64
N ARG A 640 1.23 -9.80 -40.64
CA ARG A 640 0.38 -10.41 -39.59
C ARG A 640 -0.87 -11.03 -40.19
N ARG A 641 -1.59 -10.31 -41.06
CA ARG A 641 -2.80 -10.82 -41.75
C ARG A 641 -2.52 -12.04 -42.63
N ARG A 642 -1.32 -12.13 -43.24
CA ARG A 642 -0.89 -13.30 -44.04
C ARG A 642 -0.56 -14.54 -43.18
N ARG A 643 -0.16 -14.35 -41.92
CA ARG A 643 0.10 -15.45 -40.98
C ARG A 643 -1.21 -15.80 -40.26
N GLN A 644 -2.02 -16.69 -40.83
CA GLN A 644 -3.11 -17.32 -40.08
C GLN A 644 -2.52 -18.27 -39.01
N ALA A 645 -2.24 -17.75 -37.81
CA ALA A 645 -2.10 -18.57 -36.60
C ALA A 645 -2.20 -17.74 -35.31
N THR A 646 -3.20 -18.10 -34.52
CA THR A 646 -3.44 -17.77 -33.11
C THR A 646 -2.26 -18.12 -32.21
N SER A 647 -1.63 -17.11 -31.60
CA SER A 647 -0.90 -17.27 -30.35
C SER A 647 -1.89 -17.24 -29.17
N PRO A 648 -1.79 -18.13 -28.16
CA PRO A 648 -2.65 -18.14 -26.98
C PRO A 648 -2.40 -16.97 -26.01
N THR A 649 -1.35 -16.15 -26.22
CA THR A 649 -0.99 -15.03 -25.34
C THR A 649 -1.39 -13.65 -25.88
N GLU A 650 -1.96 -13.56 -27.09
CA GLU A 650 -2.45 -12.30 -27.66
C GLU A 650 -3.95 -12.11 -27.43
N CYS A 651 -4.37 -10.86 -27.27
CA CYS A 651 -5.79 -10.50 -27.20
C CYS A 651 -6.48 -10.92 -28.50
N GLN A 652 -7.40 -11.89 -28.43
CA GLN A 652 -8.13 -12.36 -29.59
C GLN A 652 -9.28 -11.40 -29.92
N PRO A 653 -9.31 -10.79 -31.12
CA PRO A 653 -10.36 -9.84 -31.47
C PRO A 653 -11.69 -10.58 -31.63
N LYS A 654 -12.66 -10.26 -30.77
CA LYS A 654 -14.01 -10.87 -30.78
C LYS A 654 -15.05 -9.83 -31.16
N ARG A 655 -15.78 -10.07 -32.25
CA ARG A 655 -16.92 -9.23 -32.68
C ARG A 655 -18.21 -9.54 -31.91
N ASN A 656 -18.29 -10.71 -31.25
CA ASN A 656 -19.51 -11.27 -30.63
C ASN A 656 -19.47 -11.26 -29.09
N THR A 657 -18.95 -10.19 -28.48
CA THR A 657 -18.97 -10.08 -27.01
C THR A 657 -20.34 -9.66 -26.48
N ALA A 658 -20.57 -9.89 -25.19
CA ALA A 658 -21.74 -9.38 -24.49
C ALA A 658 -21.85 -7.85 -24.64
N PHE A 659 -20.74 -7.13 -24.48
CA PHE A 659 -20.70 -5.68 -24.70
C PHE A 659 -21.09 -5.29 -26.13
N CYS A 660 -20.49 -5.91 -27.15
CA CYS A 660 -20.81 -5.60 -28.55
C CYS A 660 -22.28 -5.86 -28.88
N SER A 661 -22.88 -6.89 -28.27
CA SER A 661 -24.29 -7.23 -28.43
C SER A 661 -25.21 -6.23 -27.72
N LEU A 662 -24.92 -5.89 -26.46
CA LEU A 662 -25.69 -4.95 -25.65
C LEU A 662 -25.62 -3.52 -26.18
N SER A 663 -24.45 -3.09 -26.68
CA SER A 663 -24.23 -1.75 -27.24
C SER A 663 -24.72 -1.61 -28.68
N GLN A 664 -25.07 -2.71 -29.38
CA GLN A 664 -25.32 -2.70 -30.82
C GLN A 664 -26.39 -1.68 -31.25
N ARG A 665 -27.51 -1.62 -30.53
CA ARG A 665 -28.59 -0.67 -30.82
C ARG A 665 -28.13 0.77 -30.63
N ALA A 666 -27.50 1.07 -29.49
CA ALA A 666 -26.98 2.40 -29.19
C ALA A 666 -25.93 2.85 -30.22
N ARG A 667 -25.02 1.96 -30.67
CA ARG A 667 -24.05 2.25 -31.72
C ARG A 667 -24.72 2.58 -33.06
N ARG A 668 -25.74 1.81 -33.47
CA ARG A 668 -26.49 2.11 -34.71
C ARG A 668 -27.25 3.43 -34.64
N ASP A 669 -27.92 3.69 -33.52
CA ASP A 669 -28.68 4.92 -33.32
C ASP A 669 -27.74 6.14 -33.34
N LEU A 670 -26.58 6.03 -32.70
CA LEU A 670 -25.52 7.04 -32.71
C LEU A 670 -24.96 7.29 -34.12
N VAL A 671 -24.55 6.23 -34.82
CA VAL A 671 -24.04 6.31 -36.21
C VAL A 671 -25.08 6.96 -37.13
N THR A 672 -26.34 6.56 -37.02
CA THR A 672 -27.42 7.17 -37.83
C THR A 672 -27.59 8.65 -37.53
N THR A 673 -27.43 9.04 -36.26
CA THR A 673 -27.58 10.44 -35.82
C THR A 673 -26.40 11.27 -36.28
N TRP A 674 -25.18 10.79 -36.08
CA TRP A 674 -23.96 11.50 -36.49
C TRP A 674 -23.79 11.55 -38.00
N TRP A 675 -24.19 10.51 -38.72
CA TRP A 675 -24.16 10.53 -40.19
C TRP A 675 -25.04 11.65 -40.75
N LYS A 676 -26.22 11.91 -40.19
CA LYS A 676 -27.08 13.03 -40.64
C LYS A 676 -26.42 14.39 -40.48
N GLU A 677 -25.53 14.54 -39.50
CA GLU A 677 -24.74 15.77 -39.33
C GLU A 677 -23.50 15.76 -40.24
N ALA A 678 -22.85 14.61 -40.41
CA ALA A 678 -21.69 14.44 -41.29
C ALA A 678 -22.04 14.60 -42.78
N GLU A 679 -23.23 14.17 -43.19
CA GLU A 679 -23.75 14.32 -44.56
C GLU A 679 -23.95 15.80 -44.95
N LYS A 680 -24.14 16.69 -43.97
CA LYS A 680 -24.20 18.14 -44.20
C LYS A 680 -22.82 18.74 -44.49
N MET A 681 -21.73 18.01 -44.21
CA MET A 681 -20.36 18.43 -44.52
C MET A 681 -20.02 18.11 -45.98
N HIS A 682 -19.09 18.87 -46.55
CA HIS A 682 -18.69 18.69 -47.94
C HIS A 682 -17.75 17.49 -48.07
N ASN A 683 -18.24 16.31 -48.44
CA ASN A 683 -17.39 15.12 -48.61
C ASN A 683 -16.55 15.22 -49.90
N TYR A 684 -15.24 14.97 -49.80
CA TYR A 684 -14.32 14.94 -50.93
C TYR A 684 -14.43 13.64 -51.75
N HIS A 685 -14.89 12.54 -51.16
CA HIS A 685 -15.04 11.25 -51.83
C HIS A 685 -16.52 10.86 -52.05
N ASP A 686 -16.75 9.72 -52.71
CA ASP A 686 -18.09 9.21 -52.97
C ASP A 686 -18.87 9.07 -51.65
N VAL A 687 -20.12 9.54 -51.65
CA VAL A 687 -20.93 9.63 -50.42
C VAL A 687 -21.22 8.23 -49.86
N ASN A 688 -21.40 7.22 -50.71
CA ASN A 688 -21.66 5.85 -50.24
C ASN A 688 -20.39 5.20 -49.68
N GLU A 689 -19.24 5.38 -50.33
CA GLU A 689 -17.95 4.91 -49.81
C GLU A 689 -17.57 5.62 -48.51
N THR A 690 -17.81 6.93 -48.43
CA THR A 690 -17.60 7.73 -47.22
C THR A 690 -18.53 7.29 -46.09
N LYS A 691 -19.79 6.97 -46.41
CA LYS A 691 -20.75 6.42 -45.45
C LYS A 691 -20.32 5.04 -44.94
N ALA A 692 -19.86 4.16 -45.82
CA ALA A 692 -19.36 2.85 -45.43
C ALA A 692 -18.13 2.96 -44.50
N ALA A 693 -17.20 3.87 -44.82
CA ALA A 693 -16.06 4.16 -43.94
C ALA A 693 -16.50 4.75 -42.59
N PHE A 694 -17.49 5.65 -42.59
CA PHE A 694 -18.06 6.20 -41.37
C PHE A 694 -18.72 5.12 -40.48
N GLU A 695 -19.55 4.27 -41.09
CA GLU A 695 -20.22 3.16 -40.41
C GLU A 695 -19.21 2.14 -39.89
N GLY A 696 -18.16 1.82 -40.64
CA GLY A 696 -17.09 0.93 -40.19
C GLY A 696 -16.26 1.56 -39.06
N CYS A 697 -16.05 2.88 -39.05
CA CYS A 697 -15.29 3.56 -38.01
C CYS A 697 -16.01 3.57 -36.65
N PHE A 698 -17.27 4.01 -36.63
CA PHE A 698 -18.02 4.24 -35.40
C PHE A 698 -18.98 3.10 -35.05
N GLY A 699 -19.38 2.31 -36.05
CA GLY A 699 -20.38 1.26 -35.96
C GLY A 699 -19.81 -0.15 -35.77
N ASP A 700 -18.54 -0.41 -36.04
CA ASP A 700 -17.93 -1.70 -35.72
C ASP A 700 -17.61 -1.85 -34.23
N CYS A 701 -17.66 -3.09 -33.74
CA CYS A 701 -17.26 -3.41 -32.37
C CYS A 701 -16.36 -4.64 -32.33
N GLY A 702 -15.32 -4.54 -31.53
CA GLY A 702 -14.32 -5.57 -31.35
C GLY A 702 -13.51 -5.29 -30.10
N THR A 703 -13.11 -6.37 -29.43
CA THR A 703 -12.14 -6.31 -28.35
C THR A 703 -10.73 -6.13 -28.92
N CYS A 704 -9.84 -5.54 -28.13
CA CYS A 704 -8.40 -5.38 -28.41
C CYS A 704 -8.02 -4.12 -29.23
N LEU A 705 -6.84 -3.56 -28.93
CA LEU A 705 -6.16 -2.48 -29.67
C LEU A 705 -5.32 -3.01 -30.84
N SER A 706 -5.53 -4.25 -31.25
CA SER A 706 -4.74 -4.94 -32.28
C SER A 706 -5.53 -6.10 -32.89
N GLY A 707 -5.22 -6.45 -34.13
CA GLY A 707 -5.85 -7.56 -34.86
C GLY A 707 -6.93 -7.08 -35.81
N ASP A 708 -7.46 -8.00 -36.63
CA ASP A 708 -8.20 -7.66 -37.86
C ASP A 708 -9.33 -6.65 -37.64
N VAL A 709 -10.11 -6.79 -36.55
CA VAL A 709 -11.24 -5.90 -36.26
C VAL A 709 -10.79 -4.47 -35.91
N TYR A 710 -9.70 -4.32 -35.17
CA TYR A 710 -9.16 -3.00 -34.83
C TYR A 710 -8.46 -2.39 -36.04
N ASP A 711 -7.74 -3.18 -36.82
CA ASP A 711 -7.09 -2.75 -38.04
C ASP A 711 -8.12 -2.27 -39.08
N ASP A 712 -9.24 -2.99 -39.26
CA ASP A 712 -10.34 -2.58 -40.14
C ASP A 712 -10.96 -1.24 -39.68
N LYS A 713 -11.11 -1.05 -38.36
CA LYS A 713 -11.54 0.23 -37.80
C LYS A 713 -10.55 1.35 -38.09
N VAL A 714 -9.25 1.11 -37.96
CA VAL A 714 -8.22 2.10 -38.28
C VAL A 714 -8.33 2.51 -39.75
N GLU A 715 -8.47 1.53 -40.65
CA GLU A 715 -8.67 1.79 -42.08
C GLU A 715 -9.92 2.62 -42.35
N HIS A 716 -11.07 2.21 -41.81
CA HIS A 716 -12.34 2.89 -41.99
C HIS A 716 -12.33 4.32 -41.40
N CYS A 717 -11.81 4.49 -40.19
CA CYS A 717 -11.69 5.80 -39.56
C CYS A 717 -10.71 6.71 -40.33
N SER A 718 -9.55 6.19 -40.72
CA SER A 718 -8.54 6.95 -41.45
C SER A 718 -9.10 7.42 -42.79
N ASN A 719 -9.71 6.52 -43.56
CA ASN A 719 -10.40 6.87 -44.81
C ASN A 719 -11.47 7.95 -44.61
N TYR A 720 -12.38 7.77 -43.64
CA TYR A 720 -13.42 8.76 -43.36
C TYR A 720 -12.85 10.15 -43.04
N PHE A 721 -11.87 10.25 -42.14
CA PHE A 721 -11.31 11.56 -41.77
C PHE A 721 -10.51 12.22 -42.88
N HIS A 722 -9.95 11.46 -43.82
CA HIS A 722 -9.27 12.04 -44.98
C HIS A 722 -10.22 12.41 -46.12
N TRP A 723 -11.37 11.74 -46.22
CA TRP A 723 -12.41 12.00 -47.22
C TRP A 723 -13.43 13.05 -46.79
N SER A 724 -13.60 13.26 -45.48
CA SER A 724 -14.53 14.24 -44.94
C SER A 724 -13.74 15.43 -44.35
N PRO A 725 -13.64 16.58 -45.04
CA PRO A 725 -13.02 17.78 -44.51
C PRO A 725 -13.85 18.36 -43.36
N PHE A 726 -13.32 18.26 -42.15
CA PHE A 726 -13.75 19.04 -41.01
C PHE A 726 -12.86 20.28 -40.88
N SER A 727 -13.39 21.40 -40.36
CA SER A 727 -12.59 22.61 -40.11
C SER A 727 -11.61 22.35 -38.96
N ILE A 728 -10.42 21.82 -39.28
CA ILE A 728 -9.31 21.63 -38.33
C ILE A 728 -8.76 23.00 -37.89
N VAL A 729 -8.96 24.03 -38.72
CA VAL A 729 -8.50 25.40 -38.49
C VAL A 729 -9.59 26.22 -37.78
N PRO A 730 -9.30 26.89 -36.64
CA PRO A 730 -10.23 27.84 -36.04
C PRO A 730 -10.49 29.02 -37.00
N PRO A 731 -11.73 29.55 -37.08
CA PRO A 731 -12.04 30.66 -37.98
C PRO A 731 -11.29 31.96 -37.67
N TYR A 732 -10.64 32.06 -36.50
CA TYR A 732 -9.85 33.22 -36.08
C TYR A 732 -8.55 32.79 -35.34
N GLY A 733 -7.49 32.47 -36.09
CA GLY A 733 -6.13 32.42 -35.55
C GLY A 733 -5.27 31.25 -36.06
N SER A 734 -4.00 31.52 -36.35
CA SER A 734 -2.94 30.56 -36.70
C SER A 734 -2.44 29.74 -35.52
N THR A 735 -3.33 29.39 -34.58
CA THR A 735 -2.98 28.69 -33.34
C THR A 735 -3.66 27.34 -33.23
N PHE A 736 -2.87 26.26 -33.26
CA PHE A 736 -3.33 24.88 -33.10
C PHE A 736 -3.16 24.44 -31.65
N ASN A 737 -4.15 23.76 -31.08
CA ASN A 737 -4.12 23.30 -29.69
C ASN A 737 -3.93 21.78 -29.63
N LEU A 738 -2.92 21.33 -28.89
CA LEU A 738 -2.71 19.91 -28.57
C LEU A 738 -2.95 19.66 -27.08
N PHE A 739 -3.49 18.50 -26.74
CA PHE A 739 -3.81 18.10 -25.37
C PHE A 739 -3.71 16.58 -25.18
N PRO A 740 -3.49 16.08 -23.95
CA PRO A 740 -3.47 14.66 -23.63
C PRO A 740 -4.83 13.99 -23.81
N ARG A 741 -4.84 12.77 -24.37
CA ARG A 741 -6.06 11.98 -24.64
C ARG A 741 -6.90 11.72 -23.38
N GLU A 742 -6.25 11.53 -22.23
CA GLU A 742 -6.88 11.12 -20.97
C GLU A 742 -7.51 12.30 -20.20
N ARG A 743 -7.25 13.54 -20.62
CA ARG A 743 -7.70 14.78 -19.96
C ARG A 743 -8.80 15.47 -20.75
N GLY A 744 -9.98 14.85 -20.74
CA GLY A 744 -11.19 15.37 -21.42
C GLY A 744 -11.61 16.78 -20.95
N ASP A 745 -11.24 17.17 -19.74
CA ASP A 745 -11.45 18.50 -19.18
C ASP A 745 -10.61 19.59 -19.88
N LEU A 746 -9.38 19.25 -20.28
CA LEU A 746 -8.50 20.14 -21.05
C LEU A 746 -8.98 20.28 -22.50
N ARG A 747 -9.53 19.21 -23.08
CA ARG A 747 -10.15 19.22 -24.42
C ARG A 747 -11.26 20.26 -24.54
N ALA A 748 -12.15 20.34 -23.55
CA ALA A 748 -13.25 21.30 -23.53
C ALA A 748 -12.77 22.77 -23.56
N ARG A 749 -11.53 23.01 -23.13
CA ARG A 749 -10.86 24.33 -23.16
C ARG A 749 -10.05 24.54 -24.45
N ALA A 750 -9.61 23.45 -25.09
CA ALA A 750 -8.73 23.45 -26.26
C ALA A 750 -9.47 23.43 -27.61
N CYS A 751 -10.66 22.83 -27.70
CA CYS A 751 -11.42 22.65 -28.94
C CYS A 751 -12.93 22.99 -28.78
N PRO A 752 -13.48 23.93 -29.57
CA PRO A 752 -14.92 24.22 -29.58
C PRO A 752 -15.74 23.29 -30.48
N VAL A 753 -15.10 22.37 -31.20
CA VAL A 753 -15.74 21.41 -32.10
C VAL A 753 -15.35 20.01 -31.61
N VAL A 754 -16.31 19.08 -31.64
CA VAL A 754 -16.20 17.63 -31.41
C VAL A 754 -16.71 17.13 -30.04
N ASN A 755 -18.04 16.97 -29.96
CA ASN A 755 -18.76 16.12 -28.99
C ASN A 755 -18.90 14.65 -29.48
N LEU A 756 -18.04 14.17 -30.38
CA LEU A 756 -18.12 12.82 -30.99
C LEU A 756 -17.50 11.71 -30.10
N PHE A 757 -17.07 12.01 -28.86
CA PHE A 757 -16.28 11.08 -28.06
C PHE A 757 -16.91 10.63 -26.74
N GLU A 758 -17.93 11.32 -26.27
CA GLU A 758 -18.58 11.05 -24.97
C GLU A 758 -19.94 10.40 -25.18
N ALA A 759 -19.95 9.35 -26.00
CA ALA A 759 -21.16 8.58 -26.23
C ALA A 759 -21.26 7.48 -25.16
N SER A 760 -22.34 7.49 -24.39
CA SER A 760 -22.64 6.46 -23.39
C SER A 760 -23.97 5.79 -23.68
N PHE A 761 -24.16 4.57 -23.19
CA PHE A 761 -25.39 3.82 -23.31
C PHE A 761 -25.76 3.14 -21.99
N ARG A 762 -27.04 2.80 -21.85
CA ARG A 762 -27.53 1.94 -20.76
C ARG A 762 -28.07 0.67 -21.39
N ALA A 763 -27.54 -0.48 -20.98
CA ALA A 763 -28.02 -1.79 -21.45
C ALA A 763 -29.52 -1.98 -21.16
N ASP A 764 -29.96 -1.57 -19.97
CA ASP A 764 -31.37 -1.35 -19.62
C ASP A 764 -31.58 0.12 -19.19
N PRO A 765 -32.31 0.94 -19.97
CA PRO A 765 -32.58 2.34 -19.66
C PRO A 765 -33.25 2.56 -18.30
N ALA A 766 -33.97 1.56 -17.77
CA ALA A 766 -34.70 1.64 -16.51
C ALA A 766 -33.90 1.17 -15.28
N ARG A 767 -32.80 0.43 -15.47
CA ARG A 767 -32.13 -0.29 -14.35
C ARG A 767 -30.60 -0.29 -14.38
N SER A 768 -29.96 0.00 -15.52
CA SER A 768 -28.49 -0.08 -15.64
C SER A 768 -27.81 1.27 -15.46
N VAL A 769 -26.58 1.22 -14.94
CA VAL A 769 -25.63 2.34 -14.90
C VAL A 769 -25.20 2.69 -16.33
N SER A 770 -24.97 3.98 -16.61
CA SER A 770 -24.47 4.44 -17.92
C SER A 770 -23.05 3.90 -18.14
N GLN A 771 -22.81 3.28 -19.29
CA GLN A 771 -21.51 2.75 -19.73
C GLN A 771 -21.03 3.51 -20.97
N GLU A 772 -19.73 3.69 -21.12
CA GLU A 772 -19.15 4.29 -22.34
C GLU A 772 -19.37 3.38 -23.55
N LEU A 773 -19.53 3.96 -24.74
CA LEU A 773 -19.66 3.20 -25.99
C LEU A 773 -18.32 2.75 -26.60
N TYR A 774 -17.22 3.43 -26.25
CA TYR A 774 -15.88 3.14 -26.75
C TYR A 774 -14.83 2.90 -25.64
N PRO A 775 -15.10 2.04 -24.64
CA PRO A 775 -14.13 1.75 -23.58
C PRO A 775 -12.90 1.04 -24.17
N GLN A 776 -11.71 1.38 -23.65
CA GLN A 776 -10.41 0.83 -24.08
C GLN A 776 -10.37 -0.71 -24.07
N THR A 777 -11.02 -1.34 -23.09
CA THR A 777 -10.99 -2.79 -22.86
C THR A 777 -12.01 -3.57 -23.69
N GLU A 778 -13.17 -2.98 -24.01
CA GLU A 778 -14.31 -3.71 -24.60
C GLU A 778 -14.65 -3.28 -26.03
N ASN A 779 -14.37 -2.02 -26.40
CA ASN A 779 -14.58 -1.49 -27.74
C ASN A 779 -13.67 -0.26 -28.03
N PRO A 780 -12.35 -0.43 -28.09
CA PRO A 780 -11.45 0.70 -28.34
C PRO A 780 -11.73 1.37 -29.69
N SER A 781 -11.53 2.70 -29.73
CA SER A 781 -11.66 3.54 -30.91
C SER A 781 -10.30 4.15 -31.30
N PRO A 782 -9.90 4.09 -32.59
CA PRO A 782 -8.67 4.71 -33.08
C PRO A 782 -8.83 6.20 -33.39
N VAL A 783 -10.04 6.74 -33.32
CA VAL A 783 -10.39 8.08 -33.80
C VAL A 783 -9.55 9.18 -33.15
N ALA A 784 -9.36 9.14 -31.83
CA ALA A 784 -8.66 10.20 -31.11
C ALA A 784 -7.18 10.33 -31.55
N GLU A 785 -6.52 9.20 -31.77
CA GLU A 785 -5.14 9.12 -32.24
C GLU A 785 -5.02 9.62 -33.69
N LEU A 786 -5.92 9.16 -34.56
CA LEU A 786 -5.97 9.59 -35.97
C LEU A 786 -6.24 11.09 -36.13
N LEU A 787 -7.16 11.66 -35.33
CA LEU A 787 -7.39 13.10 -35.34
C LEU A 787 -6.15 13.86 -34.91
N GLN A 788 -5.45 13.39 -33.86
CA GLN A 788 -4.26 14.05 -33.36
C GLN A 788 -3.12 14.04 -34.42
N GLN A 789 -2.93 12.93 -35.14
CA GLN A 789 -2.01 12.83 -36.29
C GLN A 789 -2.38 13.82 -37.42
N LEU A 790 -3.68 13.94 -37.73
CA LEU A 790 -4.18 14.91 -38.71
C LEU A 790 -3.97 16.35 -38.24
N TYR A 791 -4.22 16.66 -36.96
CA TYR A 791 -3.96 17.99 -36.38
C TYR A 791 -2.50 18.40 -36.51
N VAL A 792 -1.56 17.48 -36.27
CA VAL A 792 -0.12 17.71 -36.43
C VAL A 792 0.23 18.00 -37.89
N THR A 793 -0.34 17.25 -38.84
CA THR A 793 -0.08 17.40 -40.28
C THR A 793 -0.60 18.73 -40.85
N HIS A 794 -1.71 19.23 -40.30
CA HIS A 794 -2.34 20.49 -40.71
C HIS A 794 -1.87 21.71 -39.89
N ALA A 795 -1.02 21.51 -38.88
CA ALA A 795 -0.52 22.59 -38.04
C ALA A 795 0.44 23.51 -38.81
N GLU A 796 -0.01 24.72 -39.11
CA GLU A 796 0.82 25.81 -39.63
C GLU A 796 0.75 27.01 -38.68
N GLY A 797 1.91 27.54 -38.24
CA GLY A 797 1.97 28.70 -37.33
C GLY A 797 2.30 28.34 -35.86
N LYS A 798 1.57 28.90 -34.89
CA LYS A 798 1.86 28.73 -33.46
C LYS A 798 1.14 27.49 -32.91
N VAL A 799 1.84 26.56 -32.28
CA VAL A 799 1.21 25.43 -31.56
C VAL A 799 1.16 25.77 -30.06
N LYS A 800 -0.02 25.65 -29.45
CA LYS A 800 -0.22 25.74 -28.01
C LYS A 800 -0.50 24.35 -27.45
N VAL A 801 0.31 23.95 -26.50
CA VAL A 801 0.19 22.65 -25.83
C VAL A 801 -0.41 22.87 -24.46
N TRP A 802 -1.48 22.15 -24.15
CA TRP A 802 -2.19 22.25 -22.89
C TRP A 802 -1.78 21.09 -21.99
N VAL A 803 -1.08 21.41 -20.90
CA VAL A 803 -0.61 20.45 -19.90
C VAL A 803 -1.05 20.91 -18.52
N TYR A 804 -1.46 19.96 -17.69
CA TYR A 804 -1.75 20.18 -16.28
C TYR A 804 -0.57 19.74 -15.40
N ASP A 805 0.09 18.65 -15.77
CA ASP A 805 1.20 18.05 -15.03
C ASP A 805 2.27 17.43 -15.95
N GLU A 806 3.34 16.90 -15.37
CA GLU A 806 4.46 16.31 -16.11
C GLU A 806 4.10 14.96 -16.78
N THR A 807 3.07 14.27 -16.26
CA THR A 807 2.50 13.07 -16.87
C THR A 807 1.81 13.37 -18.20
N ASP A 808 1.15 14.53 -18.32
CA ASP A 808 0.53 15.00 -19.57
C ASP A 808 1.55 15.19 -20.70
N ILE A 809 2.75 15.72 -20.38
CA ILE A 809 3.86 15.88 -21.34
C ILE A 809 4.31 14.51 -21.86
N SER A 810 4.42 13.53 -20.96
CA SER A 810 4.83 12.16 -21.30
C SER A 810 3.78 11.46 -22.17
N ALA A 811 2.49 11.68 -21.91
CA ALA A 811 1.38 11.08 -22.67
C ALA A 811 1.28 11.63 -24.11
N MET A 812 1.71 12.87 -24.36
CA MET A 812 1.71 13.46 -25.71
C MET A 812 2.94 13.11 -26.54
N LYS A 813 3.96 12.50 -25.93
CA LYS A 813 5.23 12.17 -26.60
C LYS A 813 5.03 11.23 -27.79
N ASN A 814 4.19 10.21 -27.64
CA ASN A 814 3.87 9.23 -28.70
C ASN A 814 3.14 9.82 -29.92
N THR A 815 2.56 11.02 -29.79
CA THR A 815 1.84 11.66 -30.91
C THR A 815 2.59 12.84 -31.53
N LEU A 816 3.73 13.22 -30.92
CA LEU A 816 4.66 14.22 -31.44
C LEU A 816 5.92 13.58 -32.05
N GLU A 817 6.19 12.32 -31.71
CA GLU A 817 7.01 11.36 -32.49
C GLU A 817 6.30 10.99 -33.80
#